data_AF-A0A9E2F897-F1
#
_entry.id   AF-A0A9E2F897-F1
#
_cell.length_a   1.000
_cell.length_b   1.000
_cell.length_c   1.000
_cell.angle_alpha   90.00
_cell.angle_beta   90.00
_cell.angle_gamma   90.00
#
_symmetry.space_group_name_H-M   'P 1'
#
loop_
_entity.id
_entity.type
_entity.pdbx_description
1 polymer ?
#
loop_
_entity_poly.entity_id
_entity_poly.type
_entity_poly.pdbx_seq_one_letter_code
_entity_poly.pdbx_strand_id
1 'polypeptide(L)'
;MVIEYERPGVLKPKPDAATRHAVQQVKDYLSGIAQKERHAEERLAGVAFDGRYLIFVRHMGERWVEEPPVEANPHSLKRFLTWLAGLASGIALTSENLNRDFSIEQLRTQTILRGLYQALEKALAKKGLVRQLFEQWRIFFSEAIDYSETFGGRKLEPLKKWVRKAGLDIQTPEEAERFFFVLHTYFALLAKLLAWLALSRHMGVRLGAPVFSALAAADGETLQKRLGEMESGGIFRQYGILNLLEGDFFAWYLHAWSSEVERALRDLIERLDEYDPTTLSLFPEETRDLFKKLYHYLLPREIRHNLGEYYTPDWLAWRLLVQLDNTFFAGTPSPNDEKLRQKLLGTRFLDPACGSGTFLVLVIGRMLELGRLLMVPERDLLEAILKNVVGFDLNPLAVLTARVNYLLAIADLLQYRQGDITIPIYLADSVRTPAEGQDLFNQGIYLFPTAVGEFQVPGVLVATPKRFDRFCEILEDSIRSELDAKAFLERTRRELALEDNEWNDHARGLTKDLYEKLLDLHRRGLNGLWARLLKNNFAPLTVGQFDYVMGNPPWINWEHLPDEYRESIKDLWLRYRIAGSFKGRRPRLGAVKVDISALMTYVTADKLLKSSGKLGFVITQSLLKTAGAGAGFRRFSIPGKNGKEIPLRVLHVDDMVNLNPFEGASNRTAVMVLEKGKPTTYPVPYTVWRKKKGARFTYESTLDEVQAATRRLQFQAEPVDPNDPTSPWLTARPKALKAARKIMGRSDYEAHAGVCTWANAVYWVEPVLKRPDGLWVIRNLTEGAKVKVDEVTELIEPDLLYPLLRGRDVQRWRAELSAWIIVPQDPTNPTRAYPEAKLQADYPKTYSYLKRFEEVLRNRSGFKQILSKRETEFYGVMDIGNYTFAPWKVVWRGQVAPHLVAAVTSTLDGKVIVPDQTVYLASFKEPAPAHFLCACLNSSPIRLTYAMHGYKHVTMDVIKHIRIPRYDSSDPVHRRLSELSEEAHEAAKTGNVQKVAELEADIDKEAAKLWGLTPEELKEIQESLRELGNTQ
;
A
#
# COMPACT_ATOMS: atom_id res chain seq x y z
N MET A 1 3.87 -17.92 37.40
CA MET A 1 2.82 -18.74 36.75
C MET A 1 1.84 -19.23 37.83
N VAL A 2 0.54 -19.26 37.54
CA VAL A 2 -0.49 -19.83 38.44
C VAL A 2 -0.90 -21.21 37.94
N ILE A 3 -1.06 -22.17 38.83
CA ILE A 3 -1.52 -23.52 38.48
C ILE A 3 -2.75 -23.81 39.32
N GLU A 4 -3.90 -23.99 38.67
CA GLU A 4 -5.12 -24.46 39.32
C GLU A 4 -5.27 -25.95 39.04
N TYR A 5 -5.18 -26.75 40.09
CA TYR A 5 -5.33 -28.20 39.99
C TYR A 5 -6.74 -28.62 40.41
N GLU A 6 -7.46 -29.21 39.47
CA GLU A 6 -8.80 -29.75 39.69
C GLU A 6 -8.78 -31.27 39.84
N ARG A 7 -9.86 -31.83 40.41
CA ARG A 7 -9.98 -33.29 40.51
C ARG A 7 -10.08 -33.92 39.10
N PRO A 8 -9.47 -35.09 38.85
CA PRO A 8 -9.52 -35.71 37.52
C PRO A 8 -10.91 -35.92 36.94
N GLY A 9 -11.11 -35.43 35.71
CA GLY A 9 -12.35 -35.54 34.95
C GLY A 9 -13.32 -34.36 35.12
N VAL A 10 -12.93 -33.34 35.89
CA VAL A 10 -13.68 -32.08 36.06
C VAL A 10 -13.65 -31.23 34.79
N LEU A 11 -12.50 -31.14 34.12
CA LEU A 11 -12.38 -30.37 32.89
C LEU A 11 -12.98 -31.16 31.71
N LYS A 12 -13.76 -30.47 30.87
CA LYS A 12 -14.45 -31.07 29.71
C LYS A 12 -13.97 -30.44 28.39
N PRO A 13 -13.90 -31.20 27.29
CA PRO A 13 -13.51 -30.67 25.97
C PRO A 13 -14.49 -29.61 25.43
N LYS A 14 -15.76 -29.66 25.85
CA LYS A 14 -16.71 -28.53 25.70
C LYS A 14 -16.89 -27.88 27.07
N PRO A 15 -16.46 -26.62 27.27
CA PRO A 15 -16.49 -25.98 28.58
C PRO A 15 -17.89 -25.92 29.19
N ASP A 16 -18.07 -26.61 30.33
CA ASP A 16 -19.26 -26.56 31.17
C ASP A 16 -19.08 -25.57 32.33
N ALA A 17 -20.01 -25.55 33.30
CA ALA A 17 -19.94 -24.63 34.43
C ALA A 17 -18.70 -24.85 35.29
N ALA A 18 -18.30 -26.11 35.53
CA ALA A 18 -17.13 -26.45 36.32
C ALA A 18 -15.83 -26.06 35.59
N THR A 19 -15.76 -26.32 34.29
CA THR A 19 -14.63 -25.90 33.45
C THR A 19 -14.47 -24.37 33.44
N ARG A 20 -15.58 -23.62 33.30
CA ARG A 20 -15.56 -22.14 33.35
C ARG A 20 -15.16 -21.61 34.73
N HIS A 21 -15.58 -22.28 35.79
CA HIS A 21 -15.21 -21.91 37.16
C HIS A 21 -13.70 -22.05 37.40
N ALA A 22 -13.11 -23.19 37.03
CA ALA A 22 -11.66 -23.42 37.16
C ALA A 22 -10.85 -22.37 36.38
N VAL A 23 -11.29 -22.02 35.16
CA VAL A 23 -10.66 -20.96 34.36
C VAL A 23 -10.80 -19.59 35.02
N GLN A 24 -11.98 -19.27 35.59
CA GLN A 24 -12.19 -18.00 36.28
C GLN A 24 -11.31 -17.89 37.55
N GLN A 25 -11.16 -18.96 38.32
CA GLN A 25 -10.25 -18.99 39.47
C GLN A 25 -8.81 -18.66 39.06
N VAL A 26 -8.32 -19.26 37.97
CA VAL A 26 -6.98 -18.94 37.44
C VAL A 26 -6.85 -17.45 37.14
N LYS A 27 -7.85 -16.82 36.49
CA LYS A 27 -7.83 -15.38 36.19
C LYS A 27 -7.80 -14.53 37.46
N ASP A 28 -8.67 -14.85 38.41
CA ASP A 28 -8.78 -14.10 39.67
C ASP A 28 -7.45 -14.16 40.45
N TYR A 29 -6.79 -15.32 40.48
CA TYR A 29 -5.46 -15.46 41.07
C TYR A 29 -4.40 -14.65 40.33
N LEU A 30 -4.41 -14.66 39.00
CA LEU A 30 -3.46 -13.89 38.20
C LEU A 30 -3.62 -12.38 38.42
N SER A 31 -4.84 -11.84 38.40
CA SER A 31 -5.10 -10.43 38.72
C SER A 31 -4.71 -10.08 40.15
N GLY A 32 -5.01 -10.96 41.12
CA GLY A 32 -4.62 -10.78 42.51
C GLY A 32 -3.11 -10.72 42.70
N ILE A 33 -2.35 -11.60 42.04
CA ILE A 33 -0.87 -11.60 42.08
C ILE A 33 -0.31 -10.35 41.40
N ALA A 34 -0.85 -9.96 40.23
CA ALA A 34 -0.42 -8.76 39.53
C ALA A 34 -0.55 -7.51 40.40
N GLN A 35 -1.70 -7.35 41.07
CA GLN A 35 -1.94 -6.23 41.98
C GLN A 35 -1.02 -6.27 43.21
N LYS A 36 -0.86 -7.44 43.83
CA LYS A 36 -0.06 -7.63 45.05
C LYS A 36 1.42 -7.38 44.82
N GLU A 37 1.97 -7.91 43.72
CA GLU A 37 3.40 -7.86 43.42
C GLU A 37 3.78 -6.69 42.50
N ARG A 38 2.81 -5.83 42.14
CA ARG A 38 2.97 -4.73 41.18
C ARG A 38 3.57 -5.20 39.85
N HIS A 39 3.19 -6.40 39.43
CA HIS A 39 3.50 -6.93 38.12
C HIS A 39 2.40 -6.54 37.15
N ALA A 40 2.76 -6.24 35.90
CA ALA A 40 1.76 -6.15 34.85
C ALA A 40 1.10 -7.53 34.68
N GLU A 41 -0.23 -7.58 34.56
CA GLU A 41 -1.00 -8.83 34.37
C GLU A 41 -0.49 -9.64 33.17
N GLU A 42 0.03 -8.95 32.15
CA GLU A 42 0.69 -9.49 30.95
C GLU A 42 1.93 -10.36 31.23
N ARG A 43 2.54 -10.23 32.41
CA ARG A 43 3.72 -11.02 32.82
C ARG A 43 3.35 -12.34 33.49
N LEU A 44 2.07 -12.61 33.65
CA LEU A 44 1.57 -13.78 34.36
C LEU A 44 0.76 -14.66 33.40
N ALA A 45 0.99 -15.96 33.49
CA ALA A 45 0.17 -16.95 32.81
C ALA A 45 -0.27 -18.01 33.83
N GLY A 46 -1.37 -18.68 33.51
CA GLY A 46 -1.89 -19.75 34.34
C GLY A 46 -2.38 -20.95 33.55
N VAL A 47 -2.48 -22.08 34.25
CA VAL A 47 -2.96 -23.34 33.69
C VAL A 47 -3.95 -23.97 34.66
N ALA A 48 -5.16 -24.25 34.17
CA ALA A 48 -6.07 -25.17 34.84
C ALA A 48 -5.79 -26.59 34.36
N PHE A 49 -5.60 -27.53 35.26
CA PHE A 49 -5.21 -28.91 34.96
C PHE A 49 -5.93 -29.90 35.87
N ASP A 50 -6.46 -30.98 35.32
CA ASP A 50 -7.11 -32.04 36.11
C ASP A 50 -6.48 -33.43 35.95
N GLY A 51 -5.39 -33.57 35.21
CA GLY A 51 -4.81 -34.88 34.88
C GLY A 51 -5.32 -35.50 33.59
N ARG A 52 -6.43 -35.03 33.01
CA ARG A 52 -6.92 -35.45 31.68
C ARG A 52 -6.90 -34.31 30.67
N TYR A 53 -7.16 -33.08 31.09
CA TYR A 53 -7.13 -31.90 30.25
C TYR A 53 -6.31 -30.78 30.89
N LEU A 54 -5.75 -29.92 30.04
CA LEU A 54 -5.10 -28.66 30.40
C LEU A 54 -5.85 -27.52 29.71
N ILE A 55 -6.00 -26.39 30.39
CA ILE A 55 -6.51 -25.14 29.83
C ILE A 55 -5.50 -24.05 30.16
N PHE A 56 -4.94 -23.44 29.13
CA PHE A 56 -3.96 -22.36 29.27
C PHE A 56 -4.70 -21.02 29.29
N VAL A 57 -4.35 -20.16 30.24
CA VAL A 57 -4.99 -18.86 30.49
C VAL A 57 -3.92 -17.77 30.61
N ARG A 58 -4.11 -16.63 29.95
CA ARG A 58 -3.15 -15.51 29.99
C ARG A 58 -3.81 -14.16 29.74
N HIS A 59 -3.13 -13.09 30.12
CA HIS A 59 -3.57 -11.71 29.84
C HIS A 59 -2.78 -11.15 28.65
N MET A 60 -3.47 -10.67 27.61
CA MET A 60 -2.88 -10.00 26.44
C MET A 60 -3.46 -8.60 26.30
N GLY A 61 -2.64 -7.56 26.49
CA GLY A 61 -3.10 -6.17 26.46
C GLY A 61 -4.14 -5.90 27.55
N GLU A 62 -5.38 -5.55 27.17
CA GLU A 62 -6.51 -5.30 28.09
C GLU A 62 -7.47 -6.50 28.21
N ARG A 63 -7.10 -7.72 27.76
CA ARG A 63 -8.02 -8.87 27.75
C ARG A 63 -7.40 -10.20 28.20
N TRP A 64 -8.24 -11.06 28.76
CA TRP A 64 -7.93 -12.47 29.02
C TRP A 64 -8.08 -13.32 27.75
N VAL A 65 -7.14 -14.23 27.55
CA VAL A 65 -7.14 -15.24 26.49
C VAL A 65 -7.17 -16.61 27.15
N GLU A 66 -8.22 -17.38 26.82
CA GLU A 66 -8.45 -18.74 27.29
C GLU A 66 -8.31 -19.69 26.10
N GLU A 67 -7.41 -20.65 26.20
CA GLU A 67 -7.28 -21.67 25.17
C GLU A 67 -8.34 -22.76 25.34
N PRO A 68 -8.77 -23.43 24.24
CA PRO A 68 -9.65 -24.58 24.36
C PRO A 68 -8.97 -25.70 25.16
N PRO A 69 -9.75 -26.52 25.90
CA PRO A 69 -9.21 -27.64 26.67
C PRO A 69 -8.45 -28.62 25.77
N VAL A 70 -7.18 -28.88 26.10
CA VAL A 70 -6.32 -29.83 25.40
C VAL A 70 -6.08 -31.06 26.26
N GLU A 71 -6.08 -32.25 25.66
CA GLU A 71 -5.84 -33.50 26.40
C GLU A 71 -4.40 -33.56 26.94
N ALA A 72 -4.23 -34.13 28.13
CA ALA A 72 -2.95 -34.35 28.78
C ALA A 72 -2.19 -35.49 28.09
N ASN A 73 -1.28 -35.14 27.19
CA ASN A 73 -0.45 -36.05 26.42
C ASN A 73 1.00 -35.54 26.42
N PRO A 74 1.99 -36.31 25.91
CA PRO A 74 3.39 -35.90 25.93
C PRO A 74 3.64 -34.50 25.36
N HIS A 75 2.86 -34.08 24.35
CA HIS A 75 2.98 -32.76 23.74
C HIS A 75 2.47 -31.64 24.66
N SER A 76 1.23 -31.76 25.17
CA SER A 76 0.63 -30.74 26.03
C SER A 76 1.32 -30.64 27.40
N LEU A 77 1.83 -31.77 27.92
CA LEU A 77 2.65 -31.80 29.15
C LEU A 77 4.02 -31.18 28.94
N LYS A 78 4.70 -31.47 27.82
CA LYS A 78 5.94 -30.79 27.46
C LYS A 78 5.73 -29.28 27.39
N ARG A 79 4.62 -28.83 26.78
CA ARG A 79 4.25 -27.40 26.71
C ARG A 79 4.05 -26.79 28.10
N PHE A 80 3.30 -27.46 28.97
CA PHE A 80 3.11 -27.02 30.36
C PHE A 80 4.44 -26.86 31.12
N LEU A 81 5.33 -27.86 31.04
CA LEU A 81 6.65 -27.78 31.66
C LEU A 81 7.51 -26.66 31.05
N THR A 82 7.37 -26.40 29.75
CA THR A 82 8.07 -25.28 29.10
C THR A 82 7.55 -23.93 29.60
N TRP A 83 6.24 -23.77 29.81
CA TRP A 83 5.64 -22.56 30.42
C TRP A 83 6.15 -22.35 31.85
N LEU A 84 6.19 -23.43 32.65
CA LEU A 84 6.68 -23.39 34.01
C LEU A 84 8.13 -22.90 34.07
N ALA A 85 9.00 -23.43 33.21
CA ALA A 85 10.42 -23.07 33.17
C ALA A 85 10.64 -21.65 32.61
N GLY A 86 9.97 -21.29 31.51
CA GLY A 86 10.17 -20.00 30.84
C GLY A 86 9.59 -18.80 31.60
N LEU A 87 8.57 -19.01 32.44
CA LEU A 87 7.99 -17.94 33.26
C LEU A 87 8.63 -17.80 34.64
N ALA A 88 9.67 -18.60 34.94
CA ALA A 88 10.37 -18.58 36.22
C ALA A 88 11.58 -17.62 36.24
N SER A 89 12.07 -17.12 35.10
CA SER A 89 13.24 -16.22 35.04
C SER A 89 13.28 -15.30 33.80
N GLY A 90 13.71 -14.03 33.97
CA GLY A 90 14.00 -13.10 32.87
C GLY A 90 12.85 -12.16 32.46
N ILE A 91 13.14 -11.21 31.56
CA ILE A 91 12.15 -10.32 30.92
C ILE A 91 11.54 -11.05 29.71
N ALA A 92 10.22 -11.17 29.65
CA ALA A 92 9.56 -11.78 28.48
C ALA A 92 9.85 -11.02 27.19
N LEU A 93 10.16 -11.73 26.12
CA LEU A 93 10.49 -11.14 24.82
C LEU A 93 9.22 -10.79 24.04
N THR A 94 8.53 -9.75 24.52
CA THR A 94 7.32 -9.19 23.92
C THR A 94 7.60 -7.84 23.28
N SER A 95 6.77 -7.44 22.32
CA SER A 95 6.84 -6.14 21.66
C SER A 95 6.76 -4.96 22.64
N GLU A 96 5.96 -5.09 23.68
CA GLU A 96 5.68 -4.06 24.69
C GLU A 96 6.90 -3.87 25.60
N ASN A 97 7.56 -4.96 26.01
CA ASN A 97 8.81 -4.89 26.76
C ASN A 97 9.94 -4.31 25.91
N LEU A 98 10.06 -4.73 24.65
CA LEU A 98 11.04 -4.16 23.73
C LEU A 98 10.80 -2.66 23.51
N ASN A 99 9.54 -2.23 23.38
CA ASN A 99 9.19 -0.81 23.27
C ASN A 99 9.64 -0.01 24.50
N ARG A 100 9.36 -0.54 25.70
CA ARG A 100 9.73 0.10 26.95
C ARG A 100 11.24 0.36 27.01
N ASP A 101 12.05 -0.59 26.57
CA ASP A 101 13.50 -0.54 26.77
C ASP A 101 14.28 0.04 25.57
N PHE A 102 13.74 -0.06 24.35
CA PHE A 102 14.43 0.25 23.09
C PHE A 102 13.74 1.29 22.20
N SER A 103 12.66 1.93 22.67
CA SER A 103 12.03 3.03 21.91
C SER A 103 12.93 4.25 21.76
N ILE A 104 12.64 5.07 20.75
CA ILE A 104 13.43 6.23 20.37
C ILE A 104 13.51 7.33 21.45
N GLU A 105 12.54 7.34 22.37
CA GLU A 105 12.45 8.32 23.46
C GLU A 105 13.28 7.91 24.68
N GLN A 106 13.79 6.67 24.75
CA GLN A 106 14.61 6.20 25.86
C GLN A 106 16.02 6.78 25.79
N LEU A 107 16.55 7.23 26.94
CA LEU A 107 17.88 7.83 27.03
C LEU A 107 18.99 6.90 26.49
N ARG A 108 18.84 5.58 26.72
CA ARG A 108 19.74 4.55 26.19
C ARG A 108 19.76 4.58 24.65
N THR A 109 18.59 4.50 24.03
CA THR A 109 18.44 4.56 22.57
C THR A 109 18.97 5.86 21.99
N GLN A 110 18.66 7.01 22.61
CA GLN A 110 19.20 8.32 22.20
C GLN A 110 20.73 8.36 22.25
N THR A 111 21.32 7.78 23.29
CA THR A 111 22.79 7.70 23.45
C THR A 111 23.41 6.84 22.34
N ILE A 112 22.79 5.71 22.02
CA ILE A 112 23.23 4.82 20.94
C ILE A 112 23.13 5.52 19.59
N LEU A 113 21.96 6.09 19.27
CA LEU A 113 21.74 6.79 17.99
C LEU A 113 22.70 7.98 17.83
N ARG A 114 22.97 8.74 18.90
CA ARG A 114 23.94 9.85 18.85
C ARG A 114 25.37 9.37 18.62
N GLY A 115 25.80 8.31 19.32
CA GLY A 115 27.13 7.72 19.15
C GLY A 115 27.36 7.21 17.72
N LEU A 116 26.37 6.49 17.17
CA LEU A 116 26.40 6.04 15.78
C LEU A 116 26.38 7.22 14.80
N TYR A 117 25.52 8.21 15.00
CA TYR A 117 25.43 9.37 14.10
C TYR A 117 26.76 10.14 14.00
N GLN A 118 27.41 10.40 15.14
CA GLN A 118 28.73 11.06 15.15
C GLN A 118 29.83 10.21 14.51
N ALA A 119 29.80 8.89 14.70
CA ALA A 119 30.74 7.98 14.05
C ALA A 119 30.55 7.98 12.52
N LEU A 120 29.30 7.99 12.05
CA LEU A 120 28.97 8.05 10.64
C LEU A 120 29.47 9.35 10.00
N GLU A 121 29.23 10.51 10.60
CA GLU A 121 29.71 11.80 10.06
C GLU A 121 31.23 11.83 9.89
N LYS A 122 31.96 11.38 10.91
CA LYS A 122 33.43 11.27 10.85
C LYS A 122 33.90 10.31 9.75
N ALA A 123 33.17 9.21 9.55
CA ALA A 123 33.52 8.22 8.54
C ALA A 123 33.20 8.70 7.11
N LEU A 124 32.09 9.40 6.90
CA LEU A 124 31.68 9.93 5.59
C LEU A 124 32.60 11.05 5.09
N ALA A 125 33.27 11.77 6.00
CA ALA A 125 34.28 12.77 5.65
C ALA A 125 35.51 12.16 4.95
N LYS A 126 35.74 10.84 5.12
CA LYS A 126 36.84 10.11 4.47
C LYS A 126 36.30 9.38 3.23
N LYS A 127 37.12 9.29 2.18
CA LYS A 127 36.87 8.31 1.12
C LYS A 127 37.19 6.93 1.68
N GLY A 128 36.24 6.01 1.65
CA GLY A 128 36.41 4.67 2.21
C GLY A 128 35.14 3.85 2.22
N LEU A 129 35.22 2.68 2.85
CA LEU A 129 34.18 1.65 2.87
C LEU A 129 32.82 2.16 3.36
N VAL A 130 32.79 2.85 4.50
CA VAL A 130 31.54 3.34 5.11
C VAL A 130 30.73 4.21 4.14
N ARG A 131 31.42 5.03 3.33
CA ARG A 131 30.76 5.86 2.30
C ARG A 131 30.14 5.01 1.19
N GLN A 132 30.81 3.95 0.74
CA GLN A 132 30.27 3.06 -0.28
C GLN A 132 29.04 2.29 0.22
N LEU A 133 29.07 1.83 1.49
CA LEU A 133 27.92 1.18 2.11
C LEU A 133 26.73 2.13 2.26
N PHE A 134 26.97 3.38 2.66
CA PHE A 134 25.93 4.40 2.75
C PHE A 134 25.30 4.71 1.38
N GLU A 135 26.11 4.90 0.33
CA GLU A 135 25.58 5.15 -1.02
C GLU A 135 24.81 3.96 -1.57
N GLN A 136 25.28 2.73 -1.33
CA GLN A 136 24.55 1.54 -1.76
C GLN A 136 23.21 1.38 -1.03
N TRP A 137 23.18 1.65 0.28
CA TRP A 137 21.92 1.75 1.03
C TRP A 137 21.00 2.82 0.45
N ARG A 138 21.54 4.00 0.11
CA ARG A 138 20.77 5.11 -0.46
C ARG A 138 20.10 4.74 -1.78
N ILE A 139 20.79 3.99 -2.66
CA ILE A 139 20.22 3.48 -3.92
C ILE A 139 18.98 2.62 -3.63
N PHE A 140 19.14 1.54 -2.85
CA PHE A 140 18.03 0.63 -2.53
C PHE A 140 16.88 1.34 -1.80
N PHE A 141 17.22 2.23 -0.86
CA PHE A 141 16.23 2.97 -0.11
C PHE A 141 15.41 3.89 -1.02
N SER A 142 16.06 4.62 -1.93
CA SER A 142 15.38 5.53 -2.87
C SER A 142 14.47 4.81 -3.88
N GLU A 143 14.77 3.55 -4.23
CA GLU A 143 13.96 2.73 -5.14
C GLU A 143 12.71 2.15 -4.44
N ALA A 144 12.72 2.06 -3.11
CA ALA A 144 11.65 1.45 -2.31
C ALA A 144 10.63 2.44 -1.72
N ILE A 145 10.92 3.75 -1.73
CA ILE A 145 10.07 4.80 -1.11
C ILE A 145 9.79 5.96 -2.07
N ASP A 146 8.79 6.78 -1.71
CA ASP A 146 8.57 8.08 -2.36
C ASP A 146 9.56 9.13 -1.81
N TYR A 147 10.73 9.21 -2.42
CA TYR A 147 11.81 10.08 -1.96
C TYR A 147 11.41 11.57 -1.93
N SER A 148 10.65 12.01 -2.95
CA SER A 148 10.23 13.39 -3.10
C SER A 148 9.24 13.84 -2.03
N GLU A 149 8.30 12.96 -1.64
CA GLU A 149 7.41 13.19 -0.51
C GLU A 149 8.11 13.07 0.84
N THR A 150 9.06 12.13 0.97
CA THR A 150 9.70 11.83 2.26
C THR A 150 10.56 12.98 2.76
N PHE A 151 11.41 13.52 1.88
CA PHE A 151 12.45 14.49 2.27
C PHE A 151 12.21 15.91 1.73
N GLY A 152 11.14 16.12 0.94
CA GLY A 152 10.87 17.38 0.26
C GLY A 152 9.92 18.35 0.97
N GLY A 153 10.15 19.65 0.77
CA GLY A 153 9.18 20.71 1.02
C GLY A 153 8.68 20.83 2.48
N ARG A 154 7.35 20.90 2.66
CA ARG A 154 6.71 21.14 3.97
C ARG A 154 6.71 19.93 4.91
N LYS A 155 7.11 18.74 4.45
CA LYS A 155 7.13 17.49 5.24
C LYS A 155 8.44 17.27 6.03
N LEU A 156 9.48 18.07 5.76
CA LEU A 156 10.73 18.03 6.52
C LEU A 156 10.54 18.50 7.97
N GLU A 157 9.63 19.43 8.24
CA GLU A 157 9.46 20.01 9.59
C GLU A 157 8.92 19.00 10.64
N PRO A 158 7.89 18.19 10.35
CA PRO A 158 7.52 17.06 11.22
C PRO A 158 8.67 16.09 11.48
N LEU A 159 9.50 15.82 10.46
CA LEU A 159 10.66 14.95 10.58
C LEU A 159 11.70 15.52 11.55
N LYS A 160 12.04 16.82 11.43
CA LYS A 160 12.92 17.53 12.37
C LYS A 160 12.44 17.39 13.81
N LYS A 161 11.13 17.61 14.04
CA LYS A 161 10.52 17.50 15.38
C LYS A 161 10.63 16.08 15.94
N TRP A 162 10.48 15.06 15.11
CA TRP A 162 10.62 13.67 15.55
C TRP A 162 12.07 13.29 15.83
N VAL A 163 13.02 13.69 14.97
CA VAL A 163 14.46 13.41 15.18
C VAL A 163 14.98 14.05 16.48
N ARG A 164 14.43 15.21 16.88
CA ARG A 164 14.72 15.80 18.22
C ARG A 164 14.37 14.89 19.38
N LYS A 165 13.34 14.05 19.25
CA LYS A 165 13.02 13.04 20.28
C LYS A 165 14.08 11.94 20.38
N ALA A 166 14.85 11.71 19.32
CA ALA A 166 16.01 10.83 19.32
C ALA A 166 17.26 11.50 19.92
N GLY A 167 17.17 12.75 20.37
CA GLY A 167 18.30 13.50 20.93
C GLY A 167 19.29 14.01 19.89
N LEU A 168 18.85 14.19 18.64
CA LEU A 168 19.60 14.70 17.49
C LEU A 168 18.82 15.86 16.82
N ASP A 169 19.51 16.78 16.14
CA ASP A 169 18.86 17.86 15.37
C ASP A 169 19.35 17.80 13.92
N ILE A 170 18.42 17.91 12.97
CA ILE A 170 18.70 17.87 11.54
C ILE A 170 18.10 19.10 10.86
N GLN A 171 18.77 19.59 9.82
CA GLN A 171 18.42 20.80 9.09
C GLN A 171 18.19 20.56 7.61
N THR A 172 18.87 19.56 7.03
CA THR A 172 18.89 19.26 5.60
C THR A 172 18.32 17.87 5.28
N PRO A 173 17.83 17.62 4.05
CA PRO A 173 17.48 16.28 3.56
C PRO A 173 18.63 15.27 3.73
N GLU A 174 19.86 15.67 3.45
CA GLU A 174 21.05 14.80 3.54
C GLU A 174 21.34 14.37 4.98
N GLU A 175 21.14 15.27 5.96
CA GLU A 175 21.21 14.91 7.39
C GLU A 175 20.08 13.97 7.79
N ALA A 176 18.89 14.12 7.20
CA ALA A 176 17.79 13.19 7.40
C ALA A 176 18.13 11.78 6.87
N GLU A 177 18.73 11.67 5.68
CA GLU A 177 19.19 10.39 5.13
C GLU A 177 20.19 9.70 6.07
N ARG A 178 21.18 10.44 6.57
CA ARG A 178 22.16 9.92 7.54
C ARG A 178 21.48 9.41 8.80
N PHE A 179 20.49 10.15 9.31
CA PHE A 179 19.72 9.74 10.46
C PHE A 179 18.95 8.43 10.20
N PHE A 180 18.27 8.31 9.06
CA PHE A 180 17.59 7.06 8.69
C PHE A 180 18.57 5.89 8.54
N PHE A 181 19.75 6.10 7.96
CA PHE A 181 20.77 5.06 7.88
C PHE A 181 21.22 4.58 9.27
N VAL A 182 21.42 5.50 10.21
CA VAL A 182 21.74 5.18 11.61
C VAL A 182 20.60 4.46 12.31
N LEU A 183 19.35 4.91 12.11
CA LEU A 183 18.17 4.29 12.71
C LEU A 183 17.95 2.87 12.18
N HIS A 184 18.12 2.66 10.88
CA HIS A 184 18.08 1.34 10.26
C HIS A 184 19.24 0.46 10.73
N THR A 185 20.43 1.03 10.92
CA THR A 185 21.57 0.32 11.51
C THR A 185 21.24 -0.17 12.93
N TYR A 186 20.65 0.71 13.75
CA TYR A 186 20.24 0.38 15.11
C TYR A 186 19.17 -0.74 15.13
N PHE A 187 18.13 -0.61 14.31
CA PHE A 187 17.08 -1.63 14.22
C PHE A 187 17.63 -2.96 13.68
N ALA A 188 18.48 -2.93 12.64
CA ALA A 188 19.14 -4.12 12.11
C ALA A 188 19.99 -4.81 13.18
N LEU A 189 20.77 -4.05 13.95
CA LEU A 189 21.58 -4.59 15.04
C LEU A 189 20.71 -5.25 16.12
N LEU A 190 19.63 -4.57 16.54
CA LEU A 190 18.68 -5.11 17.50
C LEU A 190 18.05 -6.42 17.00
N ALA A 191 17.66 -6.49 15.72
CA ALA A 191 17.12 -7.72 15.13
C ALA A 191 18.14 -8.87 15.07
N LYS A 192 19.40 -8.57 14.72
CA LYS A 192 20.50 -9.55 14.69
C LYS A 192 20.79 -10.13 16.08
N LEU A 193 20.90 -9.25 17.07
CA LEU A 193 21.17 -9.65 18.46
C LEU A 193 20.00 -10.45 19.04
N LEU A 194 18.76 -10.08 18.75
CA LEU A 194 17.57 -10.85 19.16
C LEU A 194 17.53 -12.23 18.51
N ALA A 195 17.88 -12.33 17.23
CA ALA A 195 17.98 -13.63 16.55
C ALA A 195 19.07 -14.52 17.18
N TRP A 196 20.24 -13.96 17.50
CA TRP A 196 21.29 -14.69 18.21
C TRP A 196 20.83 -15.10 19.61
N LEU A 197 20.24 -14.19 20.39
CA LEU A 197 19.72 -14.49 21.72
C LEU A 197 18.74 -15.67 21.66
N ALA A 198 17.77 -15.64 20.74
CA ALA A 198 16.80 -16.70 20.54
C ALA A 198 17.47 -18.05 20.18
N LEU A 199 18.36 -18.07 19.19
CA LEU A 199 19.07 -19.30 18.81
C LEU A 199 19.96 -19.86 19.93
N SER A 200 20.64 -18.98 20.66
CA SER A 200 21.57 -19.39 21.73
C SER A 200 20.84 -20.13 22.86
N ARG A 201 19.61 -19.72 23.19
CA ARG A 201 18.81 -20.41 24.21
C ARG A 201 18.11 -21.65 23.68
N HIS A 202 17.68 -21.67 22.41
CA HIS A 202 17.03 -22.85 21.82
C HIS A 202 18.01 -23.97 21.46
N MET A 203 19.22 -23.63 21.00
CA MET A 203 20.18 -24.61 20.48
C MET A 203 21.59 -24.52 21.08
N GLY A 204 21.96 -23.41 21.73
CA GLY A 204 23.34 -23.17 22.19
C GLY A 204 23.85 -24.21 23.19
N VAL A 205 23.02 -24.61 24.17
CA VAL A 205 23.40 -25.63 25.17
C VAL A 205 23.64 -27.01 24.54
N ARG A 206 22.94 -27.33 23.43
CA ARG A 206 23.07 -28.63 22.76
C ARG A 206 24.23 -28.70 21.77
N LEU A 207 24.65 -27.56 21.22
CA LEU A 207 25.67 -27.49 20.16
C LEU A 207 27.05 -27.00 20.64
N GLY A 208 27.17 -26.55 21.89
CA GLY A 208 28.41 -25.96 22.40
C GLY A 208 28.78 -24.63 21.72
N ALA A 209 27.80 -23.98 21.08
CA ALA A 209 27.97 -22.73 20.36
C ALA A 209 28.10 -21.52 21.32
N PRO A 210 28.67 -20.39 20.88
CA PRO A 210 28.87 -19.21 21.73
C PRO A 210 27.56 -18.73 22.35
N VAL A 211 27.57 -18.66 23.68
CA VAL A 211 26.43 -18.17 24.49
C VAL A 211 26.38 -16.65 24.39
N PHE A 212 25.17 -16.10 24.20
CA PHE A 212 24.96 -14.65 24.08
C PHE A 212 25.49 -13.86 25.28
N SER A 213 25.32 -14.38 26.51
CA SER A 213 25.77 -13.75 27.75
C SER A 213 27.28 -13.50 27.81
N ALA A 214 28.08 -14.24 27.04
CA ALA A 214 29.52 -14.02 26.96
C ALA A 214 29.91 -12.74 26.20
N LEU A 215 28.97 -12.08 25.51
CA LEU A 215 29.19 -10.76 24.91
C LEU A 215 29.27 -9.65 25.96
N ALA A 216 28.38 -9.68 26.96
CA ALA A 216 28.31 -8.66 28.00
C ALA A 216 29.62 -8.59 28.81
N ALA A 217 30.25 -9.75 29.06
CA ALA A 217 31.48 -9.87 29.82
C ALA A 217 32.78 -9.68 29.00
N ALA A 218 32.70 -9.48 27.67
CA ALA A 218 33.88 -9.36 26.82
C ALA A 218 34.57 -7.98 26.96
N ASP A 219 35.90 -7.94 26.88
CA ASP A 219 36.65 -6.67 26.71
C ASP A 219 36.34 -6.02 25.34
N GLY A 220 36.75 -4.77 25.13
CA GLY A 220 36.37 -3.99 23.95
C GLY A 220 36.84 -4.60 22.62
N GLU A 221 38.07 -5.12 22.57
CA GLU A 221 38.64 -5.76 21.37
C GLU A 221 37.92 -7.09 21.07
N THR A 222 37.67 -7.89 22.10
CA THR A 222 36.92 -9.14 22.01
C THR A 222 35.47 -8.90 21.59
N LEU A 223 34.83 -7.86 22.11
CA LEU A 223 33.46 -7.46 21.75
C LEU A 223 33.39 -7.07 20.27
N GLN A 224 34.30 -6.20 19.80
CA GLN A 224 34.37 -5.79 18.40
C GLN A 224 34.57 -7.01 17.49
N LYS A 225 35.48 -7.93 17.86
CA LYS A 225 35.73 -9.16 17.11
C LYS A 225 34.48 -10.05 17.03
N ARG A 226 33.80 -10.30 18.15
CA ARG A 226 32.58 -11.15 18.18
C ARG A 226 31.43 -10.53 17.40
N LEU A 227 31.27 -9.20 17.46
CA LEU A 227 30.30 -8.50 16.61
C LEU A 227 30.67 -8.60 15.13
N GLY A 228 31.97 -8.57 14.79
CA GLY A 228 32.44 -8.86 13.42
C GLY A 228 32.16 -10.29 12.96
N GLU A 229 32.33 -11.28 13.83
CA GLU A 229 31.96 -12.68 13.57
C GLU A 229 30.44 -12.84 13.38
N MET A 230 29.63 -12.10 14.15
CA MET A 230 28.18 -12.05 13.96
C MET A 230 27.83 -11.42 12.60
N GLU A 231 28.32 -10.21 12.31
CA GLU A 231 28.00 -9.45 11.10
C GLU A 231 28.42 -10.17 9.81
N SER A 232 29.51 -10.95 9.86
CA SER A 232 29.95 -11.81 8.75
C SER A 232 29.15 -13.11 8.60
N GLY A 233 28.20 -13.37 9.51
CA GLY A 233 27.37 -14.57 9.57
C GLY A 233 28.05 -15.78 10.22
N GLY A 234 29.28 -15.65 10.71
CA GLY A 234 30.07 -16.73 11.30
C GLY A 234 29.36 -17.43 12.45
N ILE A 235 28.75 -16.66 13.36
CA ILE A 235 27.97 -17.21 14.48
C ILE A 235 26.81 -18.08 13.97
N PHE A 236 26.05 -17.62 12.99
CA PHE A 236 24.87 -18.34 12.49
C PHE A 236 25.23 -19.60 11.68
N ARG A 237 26.37 -19.59 10.97
CA ARG A 237 26.90 -20.80 10.32
C ARG A 237 27.25 -21.89 11.33
N GLN A 238 27.73 -21.55 12.52
CA GLN A 238 27.94 -22.53 13.60
C GLN A 238 26.63 -23.19 14.07
N TYR A 239 25.49 -22.49 13.93
CA TYR A 239 24.15 -23.05 14.14
C TYR A 239 23.60 -23.78 12.90
N GLY A 240 24.37 -23.88 11.80
CA GLY A 240 23.96 -24.49 10.54
C GLY A 240 23.06 -23.61 9.68
N ILE A 241 23.13 -22.28 9.82
CA ILE A 241 22.31 -21.33 9.05
C ILE A 241 23.24 -20.47 8.18
N LEU A 242 23.17 -20.64 6.86
CA LEU A 242 24.17 -20.10 5.94
C LEU A 242 24.01 -18.62 5.62
N ASN A 243 22.76 -18.14 5.56
CA ASN A 243 22.41 -16.86 4.96
C ASN A 243 21.52 -15.95 5.84
N LEU A 244 21.46 -16.19 7.17
CA LEU A 244 20.70 -15.28 8.03
C LEU A 244 21.30 -13.87 7.94
N LEU A 245 22.61 -13.77 8.19
CA LEU A 245 23.39 -12.54 8.06
C LEU A 245 24.39 -12.69 6.91
N GLU A 246 24.19 -11.88 5.89
CA GLU A 246 24.95 -11.92 4.66
C GLU A 246 25.85 -10.69 4.48
N GLY A 247 26.42 -10.15 5.57
CA GLY A 247 27.30 -8.96 5.49
C GLY A 247 26.58 -7.76 4.89
N ASP A 248 25.85 -7.03 5.74
CA ASP A 248 24.91 -5.99 5.31
C ASP A 248 25.54 -4.58 5.42
N PHE A 249 24.95 -3.59 4.74
CA PHE A 249 25.32 -2.17 4.80
C PHE A 249 25.43 -1.66 6.25
N PHE A 250 24.64 -2.26 7.15
CA PHE A 250 24.54 -1.92 8.56
C PHE A 250 25.70 -2.41 9.44
N ALA A 251 26.69 -3.12 8.89
CA ALA A 251 27.91 -3.50 9.64
C ALA A 251 28.96 -2.37 9.72
N TRP A 252 28.69 -1.20 9.11
CA TRP A 252 29.65 -0.10 8.96
C TRP A 252 30.24 0.42 10.28
N TYR A 253 29.52 0.29 11.40
CA TYR A 253 29.96 0.73 12.73
C TYR A 253 31.24 0.02 13.19
N LEU A 254 31.52 -1.19 12.70
CA LEU A 254 32.77 -1.92 12.98
C LEU A 254 33.99 -1.23 12.36
N HIS A 255 33.80 -0.52 11.24
CA HIS A 255 34.84 0.23 10.54
C HIS A 255 34.93 1.69 11.03
N ALA A 256 33.95 2.14 11.81
CA ALA A 256 33.90 3.44 12.47
C ALA A 256 33.94 3.30 14.00
N TRP A 257 34.60 2.24 14.50
CA TRP A 257 34.64 1.92 15.92
C TRP A 257 35.27 3.03 16.75
N SER A 258 34.62 3.38 17.86
CA SER A 258 35.11 4.36 18.83
C SER A 258 34.67 3.95 20.24
N SER A 259 35.23 4.59 21.27
CA SER A 259 34.85 4.31 22.66
C SER A 259 33.38 4.68 22.94
N GLU A 260 32.82 5.65 22.24
CA GLU A 260 31.40 6.00 22.30
C GLU A 260 30.52 4.93 21.67
N VAL A 261 30.91 4.38 20.51
CA VAL A 261 30.21 3.27 19.86
C VAL A 261 30.27 2.03 20.76
N GLU A 262 31.44 1.67 21.28
CA GLU A 262 31.59 0.51 22.16
C GLU A 262 30.67 0.59 23.38
N ARG A 263 30.67 1.73 24.10
CA ARG A 263 29.82 1.93 25.28
C ARG A 263 28.34 1.80 24.95
N ALA A 264 27.92 2.43 23.86
CA ALA A 264 26.54 2.35 23.36
C ALA A 264 26.11 0.92 23.06
N LEU A 265 26.97 0.14 22.39
CA LEU A 265 26.66 -1.25 22.04
C LEU A 265 26.67 -2.17 23.27
N ARG A 266 27.54 -1.93 24.24
CA ARG A 266 27.56 -2.68 25.50
C ARG A 266 26.27 -2.48 26.29
N ASP A 267 25.81 -1.24 26.42
CA ASP A 267 24.53 -0.92 27.06
C ASP A 267 23.35 -1.64 26.37
N LEU A 268 23.37 -1.76 25.04
CA LEU A 268 22.35 -2.50 24.29
C LEU A 268 22.37 -4.00 24.63
N ILE A 269 23.55 -4.61 24.62
CA ILE A 269 23.76 -6.04 24.82
C ILE A 269 23.41 -6.45 26.25
N GLU A 270 23.89 -5.72 27.26
CA GLU A 270 23.59 -5.98 28.67
C GLU A 270 22.08 -5.99 28.92
N ARG A 271 21.36 -5.02 28.33
CA ARG A 271 19.91 -4.96 28.48
C ARG A 271 19.20 -6.12 27.77
N LEU A 272 19.70 -6.56 26.62
CA LEU A 272 19.13 -7.70 25.89
C LEU A 272 19.38 -9.03 26.62
N ASP A 273 20.49 -9.19 27.32
CA ASP A 273 20.82 -10.44 28.04
C ASP A 273 19.82 -10.74 29.19
N GLU A 274 19.17 -9.71 29.73
CA GLU A 274 18.09 -9.84 30.72
C GLU A 274 16.81 -10.49 30.15
N TYR A 275 16.65 -10.54 28.82
CA TYR A 275 15.46 -11.12 28.18
C TYR A 275 15.51 -12.64 28.14
N ASP A 276 14.32 -13.27 28.24
CA ASP A 276 14.14 -14.70 28.01
C ASP A 276 13.41 -15.01 26.70
N PRO A 277 14.12 -15.47 25.65
CA PRO A 277 13.52 -15.82 24.38
C PRO A 277 12.70 -17.12 24.40
N THR A 278 12.69 -17.91 25.49
CA THR A 278 11.80 -19.09 25.58
C THR A 278 10.33 -18.74 25.35
N THR A 279 9.94 -17.51 25.73
CA THR A 279 8.63 -16.91 25.46
C THR A 279 8.23 -16.93 23.98
N LEU A 280 9.17 -16.83 23.05
CA LEU A 280 8.91 -16.88 21.60
C LEU A 280 8.37 -18.23 21.13
N SER A 281 8.84 -19.34 21.72
CA SER A 281 8.35 -20.68 21.40
C SER A 281 7.04 -21.01 22.12
N LEU A 282 6.77 -20.34 23.25
CA LEU A 282 5.54 -20.51 24.01
C LEU A 282 4.34 -19.80 23.38
N PHE A 283 4.61 -18.67 22.70
CA PHE A 283 3.60 -17.81 22.10
C PHE A 283 3.96 -17.47 20.64
N PRO A 284 3.79 -18.42 19.69
CA PRO A 284 4.10 -18.21 18.27
C PRO A 284 3.25 -17.14 17.56
N GLU A 285 2.28 -16.55 18.27
CA GLU A 285 1.40 -15.48 17.79
C GLU A 285 1.99 -14.11 18.13
N GLU A 286 2.74 -14.01 19.24
CA GLU A 286 3.45 -12.79 19.66
C GLU A 286 4.77 -12.61 18.89
N THR A 287 5.40 -13.71 18.46
CA THR A 287 6.56 -13.66 17.55
C THR A 287 6.23 -13.00 16.21
N ARG A 288 5.00 -13.16 15.70
CA ARG A 288 4.61 -12.71 14.34
C ARG A 288 4.71 -11.20 14.17
N ASP A 289 4.43 -10.45 15.24
CA ASP A 289 4.36 -8.99 15.23
C ASP A 289 5.53 -8.31 15.97
N LEU A 290 6.47 -9.07 16.56
CA LEU A 290 7.56 -8.53 17.40
C LEU A 290 8.33 -7.41 16.70
N PHE A 291 8.91 -7.70 15.52
CA PHE A 291 9.73 -6.75 14.78
C PHE A 291 8.92 -5.67 14.09
N LYS A 292 7.70 -5.98 13.66
CA LYS A 292 6.78 -5.03 13.05
C LYS A 292 6.38 -3.95 14.06
N LYS A 293 5.99 -4.36 15.28
CA LYS A 293 5.72 -3.44 16.39
C LYS A 293 6.97 -2.66 16.80
N LEU A 294 8.11 -3.34 16.95
CA LEU A 294 9.39 -2.67 17.25
C LEU A 294 9.71 -1.57 16.21
N TYR A 295 9.55 -1.86 14.92
CA TYR A 295 9.73 -0.87 13.87
C TYR A 295 8.71 0.27 13.97
N HIS A 296 7.43 -0.04 14.27
CA HIS A 296 6.39 0.97 14.48
C HIS A 296 6.67 1.89 15.67
N TYR A 297 7.36 1.39 16.71
CA TYR A 297 7.76 2.19 17.87
C TYR A 297 8.95 3.08 17.59
N LEU A 298 9.89 2.62 16.77
CA LEU A 298 11.02 3.43 16.33
C LEU A 298 10.54 4.50 15.35
N LEU A 299 9.76 4.13 14.33
CA LEU A 299 9.21 5.04 13.33
C LEU A 299 7.71 5.25 13.53
N PRO A 300 7.29 6.42 14.06
CA PRO A 300 5.88 6.70 14.27
C PRO A 300 5.14 6.80 12.94
N ARG A 301 3.82 6.64 13.03
CA ARG A 301 2.91 6.57 11.89
C ARG A 301 3.07 7.70 10.87
N GLU A 302 3.24 8.94 11.35
CA GLU A 302 3.37 10.12 10.49
C GLU A 302 4.62 10.04 9.60
N ILE A 303 5.71 9.47 10.13
CA ILE A 303 6.97 9.28 9.39
C ILE A 303 6.87 8.08 8.44
N ARG A 304 6.30 6.95 8.88
CA ARG A 304 6.07 5.80 7.99
C ARG A 304 5.14 6.14 6.83
N HIS A 305 4.13 6.97 7.07
CA HIS A 305 3.26 7.50 6.03
C HIS A 305 4.05 8.32 4.99
N ASN A 306 4.98 9.17 5.45
CA ASN A 306 5.85 9.93 4.55
C ASN A 306 6.79 9.04 3.74
N LEU A 307 7.25 7.92 4.32
CA LEU A 307 8.05 6.90 3.65
C LEU A 307 7.25 6.03 2.67
N GLY A 308 5.91 6.11 2.69
CA GLY A 308 5.05 5.21 1.93
C GLY A 308 5.04 3.76 2.44
N GLU A 309 5.55 3.51 3.64
CA GLU A 309 5.66 2.17 4.24
C GLU A 309 4.40 1.81 5.02
N TYR A 310 3.59 0.93 4.45
CA TYR A 310 2.38 0.40 5.09
C TYR A 310 2.52 -1.10 5.31
N TYR A 311 2.68 -1.50 6.56
CA TYR A 311 2.60 -2.91 6.92
C TYR A 311 1.18 -3.41 6.71
N THR A 312 1.04 -4.64 6.23
CA THR A 312 -0.26 -5.29 6.03
C THR A 312 -0.82 -5.79 7.37
N PRO A 313 -2.06 -5.41 7.75
CA PRO A 313 -2.72 -6.01 8.91
C PRO A 313 -2.84 -7.53 8.75
N ASP A 314 -2.63 -8.28 9.82
CA ASP A 314 -2.60 -9.74 9.77
C ASP A 314 -3.94 -10.33 9.33
N TRP A 315 -5.05 -9.75 9.79
CA TRP A 315 -6.39 -10.15 9.33
C TRP A 315 -6.62 -9.92 7.84
N LEU A 316 -6.01 -8.88 7.26
CA LEU A 316 -6.13 -8.57 5.83
C LEU A 316 -5.31 -9.55 5.00
N ALA A 317 -4.07 -9.82 5.44
CA ALA A 317 -3.22 -10.84 4.83
C ALA A 317 -3.88 -12.23 4.91
N TRP A 318 -4.42 -12.60 6.08
CA TRP A 318 -5.14 -13.86 6.28
C TRP A 318 -6.38 -13.96 5.39
N ARG A 319 -7.17 -12.88 5.26
CA ARG A 319 -8.31 -12.83 4.35
C ARG A 319 -7.90 -13.13 2.90
N LEU A 320 -6.82 -12.52 2.42
CA LEU A 320 -6.29 -12.74 1.07
C LEU A 320 -5.84 -14.20 0.88
N LEU A 321 -5.11 -14.77 1.85
CA LEU A 321 -4.68 -16.17 1.80
C LEU A 321 -5.88 -17.14 1.72
N VAL A 322 -6.92 -16.92 2.53
CA VAL A 322 -8.17 -17.70 2.47
C VAL A 322 -8.86 -17.57 1.11
N GLN A 323 -8.78 -16.41 0.44
CA GLN A 323 -9.36 -16.23 -0.91
C GLN A 323 -8.56 -16.92 -2.00
N LEU A 324 -7.23 -16.98 -1.87
CA LEU A 324 -6.38 -17.76 -2.77
C LEU A 324 -6.74 -19.24 -2.69
N ASP A 325 -6.88 -19.75 -1.47
CA ASP A 325 -7.11 -21.16 -1.23
C ASP A 325 -7.82 -21.44 0.10
N ASN A 326 -9.15 -21.37 0.06
CA ASN A 326 -9.99 -21.63 1.23
C ASN A 326 -9.78 -23.05 1.81
N THR A 327 -9.43 -24.03 0.97
CA THR A 327 -9.20 -25.41 1.45
C THR A 327 -7.93 -25.49 2.28
N PHE A 328 -6.86 -24.85 1.82
CA PHE A 328 -5.58 -24.86 2.54
C PHE A 328 -5.63 -24.04 3.83
N PHE A 329 -6.16 -22.82 3.78
CA PHE A 329 -6.08 -21.87 4.90
C PHE A 329 -7.25 -21.93 5.89
N ALA A 330 -8.45 -22.29 5.45
CA ALA A 330 -9.64 -22.32 6.31
C ALA A 330 -10.28 -23.71 6.45
N GLY A 331 -9.77 -24.73 5.75
CA GLY A 331 -10.27 -26.10 5.86
C GLY A 331 -9.90 -26.76 7.19
N THR A 332 -10.77 -27.65 7.68
CA THR A 332 -10.47 -28.51 8.84
C THR A 332 -10.00 -29.88 8.33
N PRO A 333 -8.70 -30.22 8.46
CA PRO A 333 -8.18 -31.50 7.97
C PRO A 333 -8.69 -32.68 8.81
N SER A 334 -8.84 -33.83 8.15
CA SER A 334 -8.84 -35.13 8.84
C SER A 334 -7.40 -35.65 8.90
N PRO A 335 -6.98 -36.41 9.93
CA PRO A 335 -5.62 -36.95 10.03
C PRO A 335 -5.15 -37.75 8.80
N ASN A 336 -6.08 -38.32 8.03
CA ASN A 336 -5.80 -39.12 6.83
C ASN A 336 -6.07 -38.37 5.50
N ASP A 337 -6.12 -37.04 5.51
CA ASP A 337 -6.31 -36.25 4.28
C ASP A 337 -5.03 -36.19 3.43
N GLU A 338 -4.81 -37.26 2.65
CA GLU A 338 -3.63 -37.42 1.80
C GLU A 338 -3.53 -36.32 0.71
N LYS A 339 -4.67 -35.83 0.21
CA LYS A 339 -4.67 -34.75 -0.79
C LYS A 339 -4.12 -33.45 -0.19
N LEU A 340 -4.58 -33.11 1.02
CA LEU A 340 -4.09 -31.92 1.71
C LEU A 340 -2.64 -32.09 2.17
N ARG A 341 -2.22 -33.31 2.55
CA ARG A 341 -0.81 -33.63 2.85
C ARG A 341 0.10 -33.42 1.65
N GLN A 342 -0.26 -33.94 0.48
CA GLN A 342 0.50 -33.71 -0.76
C GLN A 342 0.55 -32.23 -1.12
N LYS A 343 -0.56 -31.52 -0.92
CA LYS A 343 -0.64 -30.08 -1.14
C LYS A 343 0.27 -29.30 -0.19
N LEU A 344 0.28 -29.64 1.10
CA LEU A 344 1.18 -29.08 2.11
C LEU A 344 2.65 -29.22 1.72
N LEU A 345 3.06 -30.39 1.23
CA LEU A 345 4.45 -30.66 0.89
C LEU A 345 4.87 -30.13 -0.49
N GLY A 346 3.92 -29.91 -1.41
CA GLY A 346 4.21 -29.56 -2.81
C GLY A 346 3.87 -28.14 -3.26
N THR A 347 3.00 -27.42 -2.53
CA THR A 347 2.53 -26.09 -2.95
C THR A 347 3.57 -25.02 -2.68
N ARG A 348 3.94 -24.25 -3.70
CA ARG A 348 4.90 -23.14 -3.58
C ARG A 348 4.22 -21.78 -3.50
N PHE A 349 4.66 -20.97 -2.55
CA PHE A 349 4.19 -19.64 -2.22
C PHE A 349 5.31 -18.61 -2.42
N LEU A 350 4.99 -17.48 -3.05
CA LEU A 350 5.91 -16.35 -3.20
C LEU A 350 5.26 -15.05 -2.76
N ASP A 351 5.93 -14.32 -1.86
CA ASP A 351 5.70 -12.89 -1.68
C ASP A 351 6.77 -12.05 -2.40
N PRO A 352 6.44 -11.34 -3.51
CA PRO A 352 7.40 -10.62 -4.32
C PRO A 352 7.75 -9.22 -3.79
N ALA A 353 7.12 -8.78 -2.69
CA ALA A 353 7.44 -7.54 -1.97
C ALA A 353 7.14 -7.78 -0.49
N CYS A 354 7.90 -8.68 0.12
CA CYS A 354 7.50 -9.37 1.34
C CYS A 354 7.56 -8.50 2.61
N GLY A 355 8.23 -7.35 2.56
CA GLY A 355 8.43 -6.50 3.71
C GLY A 355 9.08 -7.28 4.85
N SER A 356 8.50 -7.17 6.06
CA SER A 356 8.92 -7.96 7.23
C SER A 356 8.48 -9.43 7.20
N GLY A 357 7.82 -9.89 6.14
CA GLY A 357 7.43 -11.29 5.95
C GLY A 357 6.07 -11.69 6.51
N THR A 358 5.12 -10.76 6.72
CA THR A 358 3.79 -11.05 7.29
C THR A 358 3.07 -12.21 6.58
N PHE A 359 2.98 -12.19 5.24
CA PHE A 359 2.36 -13.30 4.50
C PHE A 359 3.11 -14.61 4.68
N LEU A 360 4.45 -14.56 4.70
CA LEU A 360 5.31 -15.75 4.81
C LEU A 360 5.14 -16.41 6.18
N VAL A 361 5.14 -15.62 7.26
CA VAL A 361 4.93 -16.11 8.62
C VAL A 361 3.53 -16.71 8.79
N LEU A 362 2.49 -16.11 8.20
CA LEU A 362 1.14 -16.67 8.21
C LEU A 362 1.05 -18.01 7.46
N VAL A 363 1.73 -18.13 6.31
CA VAL A 363 1.82 -19.38 5.57
C VAL A 363 2.56 -20.45 6.38
N ILE A 364 3.73 -20.12 6.95
CA ILE A 364 4.51 -21.05 7.79
C ILE A 364 3.69 -21.49 9.01
N GLY A 365 3.04 -20.55 9.70
CA GLY A 365 2.17 -20.86 10.84
C GLY A 365 1.07 -21.86 10.48
N ARG A 366 0.43 -21.68 9.31
CA ARG A 366 -0.56 -22.64 8.81
C ARG A 366 0.05 -23.98 8.40
N MET A 367 1.24 -23.99 7.80
CA MET A 367 1.95 -25.22 7.47
C MET A 367 2.31 -26.02 8.73
N LEU A 368 2.75 -25.36 9.80
CA LEU A 368 3.02 -25.98 11.09
C LEU A 368 1.77 -26.60 11.73
N GLU A 369 0.65 -25.87 11.69
CA GLU A 369 -0.63 -26.38 12.17
C GLU A 369 -1.07 -27.63 11.38
N LEU A 370 -1.06 -27.55 10.05
CA LEU A 370 -1.43 -28.68 9.19
C LEU A 370 -0.46 -29.85 9.34
N GLY A 371 0.83 -29.60 9.46
CA GLY A 371 1.84 -30.63 9.67
C GLY A 371 1.60 -31.44 10.94
N ARG A 372 1.20 -30.78 12.04
CA ARG A 372 0.79 -31.44 13.29
C ARG A 372 -0.50 -32.25 13.09
N LEU A 373 -1.53 -31.66 12.50
CA LEU A 373 -2.84 -32.31 12.31
C LEU A 373 -2.78 -33.51 11.36
N LEU A 374 -1.90 -33.46 10.36
CA LEU A 374 -1.69 -34.51 9.35
C LEU A 374 -0.54 -35.47 9.71
N MET A 375 0.04 -35.34 10.91
CA MET A 375 1.16 -36.17 11.40
C MET A 375 2.34 -36.25 10.40
N VAL A 376 2.68 -35.11 9.80
CA VAL A 376 3.84 -35.01 8.90
C VAL A 376 5.11 -35.02 9.74
N PRO A 377 6.13 -35.85 9.40
CA PRO A 377 7.41 -35.81 10.08
C PRO A 377 8.02 -34.40 10.07
N GLU A 378 8.57 -33.95 11.20
CA GLU A 378 9.09 -32.59 11.38
C GLU A 378 10.19 -32.25 10.36
N ARG A 379 10.98 -33.27 9.98
CA ARG A 379 11.98 -33.15 8.92
C ARG A 379 11.35 -32.81 7.57
N ASP A 380 10.38 -33.59 7.13
CA ASP A 380 9.73 -33.40 5.82
C ASP A 380 9.01 -32.05 5.78
N LEU A 381 8.43 -31.64 6.91
CA LEU A 381 7.79 -30.34 7.07
C LEU A 381 8.80 -29.19 6.97
N LEU A 382 9.95 -29.29 7.62
CA LEU A 382 11.03 -28.30 7.53
C LEU A 382 11.53 -28.16 6.09
N GLU A 383 11.82 -29.30 5.43
CA GLU A 383 12.25 -29.32 4.03
C GLU A 383 11.20 -28.70 3.10
N ALA A 384 9.92 -29.00 3.32
CA ALA A 384 8.82 -28.40 2.57
C ALA A 384 8.74 -26.89 2.79
N ILE A 385 8.83 -26.39 4.03
CA ILE A 385 8.79 -24.95 4.33
C ILE A 385 9.94 -24.22 3.60
N LEU A 386 11.18 -24.67 3.79
CA LEU A 386 12.38 -24.05 3.22
C LEU A 386 12.38 -24.05 1.68
N LYS A 387 11.75 -25.04 1.05
CA LYS A 387 11.65 -25.15 -0.41
C LYS A 387 10.51 -24.33 -1.00
N ASN A 388 9.40 -24.23 -0.28
CA ASN A 388 8.13 -23.80 -0.85
C ASN A 388 7.71 -22.38 -0.46
N VAL A 389 8.17 -21.83 0.67
CA VAL A 389 7.78 -20.49 1.12
C VAL A 389 8.91 -19.51 0.82
N VAL A 390 8.76 -18.66 -0.20
CA VAL A 390 9.81 -17.79 -0.72
C VAL A 390 9.38 -16.32 -0.64
N GLY A 391 10.33 -15.42 -0.39
CA GLY A 391 10.09 -13.97 -0.33
C GLY A 391 11.15 -13.15 -1.04
N PHE A 392 10.74 -12.07 -1.70
CA PHE A 392 11.61 -11.06 -2.28
C PHE A 392 11.29 -9.70 -1.70
N ASP A 393 12.32 -8.89 -1.47
CA ASP A 393 12.15 -7.47 -1.20
C ASP A 393 13.38 -6.69 -1.68
N LEU A 394 13.16 -5.41 -2.02
CA LEU A 394 14.22 -4.49 -2.43
C LEU A 394 14.91 -3.83 -1.22
N ASN A 395 14.23 -3.75 -0.08
CA ASN A 395 14.75 -3.12 1.12
C ASN A 395 15.57 -4.15 1.93
N PRO A 396 16.89 -3.94 2.13
CA PRO A 396 17.74 -4.86 2.90
C PRO A 396 17.24 -5.05 4.34
N LEU A 397 16.67 -4.01 4.95
CA LEU A 397 16.12 -4.08 6.30
C LEU A 397 14.89 -4.99 6.37
N ALA A 398 14.03 -4.91 5.36
CA ALA A 398 12.85 -5.77 5.23
C ALA A 398 13.28 -7.22 5.07
N VAL A 399 14.23 -7.50 4.18
CA VAL A 399 14.82 -8.85 3.97
C VAL A 399 15.40 -9.42 5.26
N LEU A 400 16.23 -8.65 5.98
CA LEU A 400 16.78 -9.08 7.27
C LEU A 400 15.67 -9.44 8.26
N THR A 401 14.67 -8.56 8.39
CA THR A 401 13.55 -8.76 9.31
C THR A 401 12.72 -9.99 8.93
N ALA A 402 12.43 -10.17 7.65
CA ALA A 402 11.73 -11.33 7.12
C ALA A 402 12.51 -12.62 7.37
N ARG A 403 13.85 -12.61 7.21
CA ARG A 403 14.70 -13.78 7.52
C ARG A 403 14.67 -14.13 9.01
N VAL A 404 14.75 -13.13 9.89
CA VAL A 404 14.67 -13.36 11.34
C VAL A 404 13.28 -13.88 11.72
N ASN A 405 12.20 -13.27 11.21
CA ASN A 405 10.83 -13.74 11.43
C ASN A 405 10.62 -15.18 10.93
N TYR A 406 11.13 -15.50 9.74
CA TYR A 406 11.09 -16.85 9.18
C TYR A 406 11.83 -17.82 10.09
N LEU A 407 13.05 -17.47 10.51
CA LEU A 407 13.87 -18.30 11.40
C LEU A 407 13.16 -18.59 12.73
N LEU A 408 12.61 -17.56 13.36
CA LEU A 408 11.86 -17.72 14.62
C LEU A 408 10.62 -18.60 14.42
N ALA A 409 9.92 -18.45 13.30
CA ALA A 409 8.76 -19.27 12.99
C ALA A 409 9.10 -20.77 12.83
N ILE A 410 10.30 -21.10 12.37
CA ILE A 410 10.76 -22.50 12.19
C ILE A 410 11.68 -23.00 13.31
N ALA A 411 11.91 -22.22 14.37
CA ALA A 411 12.94 -22.50 15.38
C ALA A 411 12.84 -23.91 15.99
N ASP A 412 11.62 -24.37 16.29
CA ASP A 412 11.35 -25.71 16.84
C ASP A 412 11.72 -26.86 15.90
N LEU A 413 11.66 -26.61 14.58
CA LEU A 413 11.97 -27.59 13.56
C LEU A 413 13.48 -27.70 13.29
N LEU A 414 14.28 -26.68 13.64
CA LEU A 414 15.71 -26.61 13.31
C LEU A 414 16.51 -27.82 13.81
N GLN A 415 16.09 -28.45 14.91
CA GLN A 415 16.76 -29.64 15.46
C GLN A 415 16.64 -30.88 14.55
N TYR A 416 15.68 -30.89 13.62
CA TYR A 416 15.42 -32.01 12.70
C TYR A 416 16.06 -31.80 11.32
N ARG A 417 16.86 -30.74 11.15
CA ARG A 417 17.59 -30.47 9.89
C ARG A 417 18.59 -31.57 9.61
N GLN A 418 18.80 -31.87 8.32
CA GLN A 418 19.81 -32.85 7.89
C GLN A 418 21.21 -32.27 7.71
N GLY A 419 21.31 -30.94 7.64
CA GLY A 419 22.54 -30.22 7.39
C GLY A 419 22.28 -28.72 7.46
N ASP A 420 23.15 -27.96 6.83
CA ASP A 420 23.02 -26.52 6.79
C ASP A 420 21.79 -26.07 5.99
N ILE A 421 21.15 -25.01 6.45
CA ILE A 421 19.94 -24.46 5.84
C ILE A 421 20.16 -23.05 5.29
N THR A 422 19.38 -22.73 4.26
CA THR A 422 19.28 -21.39 3.68
C THR A 422 17.84 -20.92 3.81
N ILE A 423 17.64 -19.75 4.40
CA ILE A 423 16.34 -19.10 4.53
C ILE A 423 16.00 -18.47 3.17
N PRO A 424 14.89 -18.87 2.50
CA PRO A 424 14.59 -18.51 1.12
C PRO A 424 13.97 -17.10 0.98
N ILE A 425 14.66 -16.10 1.52
CA ILE A 425 14.32 -14.68 1.41
C ILE A 425 15.47 -13.95 0.74
N TYR A 426 15.20 -13.23 -0.35
CA TYR A 426 16.24 -12.66 -1.20
C TYR A 426 16.07 -11.14 -1.34
N LEU A 427 17.20 -10.44 -1.30
CA LEU A 427 17.31 -9.03 -1.66
C LEU A 427 17.30 -8.88 -3.17
N ALA A 428 16.13 -8.62 -3.75
CA ALA A 428 15.90 -8.68 -5.18
C ALA A 428 14.75 -7.79 -5.65
N ASP A 429 14.87 -7.29 -6.88
CA ASP A 429 13.77 -6.61 -7.55
C ASP A 429 12.87 -7.60 -8.32
N SER A 430 11.62 -7.72 -7.89
CA SER A 430 10.60 -8.53 -8.57
C SER A 430 10.14 -7.97 -9.93
N VAL A 431 10.36 -6.68 -10.17
CA VAL A 431 10.03 -5.95 -11.40
C VAL A 431 11.26 -5.90 -12.31
N ARG A 432 12.34 -5.28 -11.85
CA ARG A 432 13.61 -5.11 -12.58
C ARG A 432 14.54 -6.30 -12.38
N THR A 433 14.16 -7.45 -12.94
CA THR A 433 15.05 -8.61 -13.00
C THR A 433 16.27 -8.30 -13.87
N PRO A 434 17.48 -8.80 -13.54
CA PRO A 434 18.64 -8.71 -14.43
C PRO A 434 18.28 -9.11 -15.86
N ALA A 435 18.63 -8.28 -16.83
CA ALA A 435 18.29 -8.49 -18.23
C ALA A 435 19.55 -8.79 -19.03
N GLU A 436 19.43 -9.71 -19.98
CA GLU A 436 20.43 -9.95 -21.00
C GLU A 436 20.55 -8.71 -21.89
N GLY A 437 21.79 -8.29 -22.19
CA GLY A 437 22.04 -7.15 -23.06
C GLY A 437 21.40 -7.34 -24.44
N GLN A 438 20.78 -6.28 -24.95
CA GLN A 438 20.02 -6.32 -26.23
C GLN A 438 20.85 -5.90 -27.45
N ASP A 439 22.03 -5.32 -27.22
CA ASP A 439 22.93 -4.87 -28.28
C ASP A 439 23.84 -6.01 -28.75
N LEU A 440 24.30 -5.94 -30.02
CA LEU A 440 25.21 -6.92 -30.65
C LEU A 440 26.46 -7.26 -29.80
N PHE A 441 26.88 -6.35 -28.91
CA PHE A 441 28.05 -6.51 -28.05
C PHE A 441 27.75 -7.09 -26.66
N ASN A 442 26.49 -7.08 -26.22
CA ASN A 442 26.09 -7.50 -24.87
C ASN A 442 25.11 -8.69 -24.87
N GLN A 443 24.84 -9.27 -26.05
CA GLN A 443 24.03 -10.47 -26.20
C GLN A 443 24.70 -11.64 -25.47
N GLY A 444 23.95 -12.35 -24.62
CA GLY A 444 24.50 -13.40 -23.76
C GLY A 444 25.16 -12.89 -22.47
N ILE A 445 25.03 -11.62 -22.11
CA ILE A 445 25.60 -11.03 -20.88
C ILE A 445 24.50 -10.43 -20.02
N TYR A 446 24.47 -10.76 -18.73
CA TYR A 446 23.63 -10.10 -17.74
C TYR A 446 24.41 -8.99 -17.04
N LEU A 447 23.85 -7.78 -17.03
CA LEU A 447 24.46 -6.61 -16.40
C LEU A 447 23.83 -6.33 -15.04
N PHE A 448 24.66 -6.02 -14.04
CA PHE A 448 24.23 -5.69 -12.68
C PHE A 448 24.97 -4.45 -12.16
N PRO A 449 24.34 -3.26 -12.14
CA PRO A 449 24.96 -2.04 -11.64
C PRO A 449 25.06 -2.07 -10.11
N THR A 450 26.22 -1.66 -9.58
CA THR A 450 26.47 -1.53 -8.14
C THR A 450 27.24 -0.25 -7.82
N ALA A 451 27.29 0.14 -6.55
CA ALA A 451 28.10 1.28 -6.09
C ALA A 451 29.62 1.10 -6.34
N VAL A 452 30.07 -0.13 -6.61
CA VAL A 452 31.47 -0.45 -6.98
C VAL A 452 31.65 -0.72 -8.49
N GLY A 453 30.66 -0.29 -9.29
CA GLY A 453 30.61 -0.42 -10.75
C GLY A 453 29.77 -1.61 -11.22
N GLU A 454 29.64 -1.76 -12.53
CA GLU A 454 28.82 -2.82 -13.12
C GLU A 454 29.50 -4.19 -13.03
N PHE A 455 28.74 -5.24 -12.71
CA PHE A 455 29.14 -6.64 -12.81
C PHE A 455 28.51 -7.26 -14.06
N GLN A 456 29.31 -8.03 -14.79
CA GLN A 456 28.91 -8.71 -16.01
C GLN A 456 28.93 -10.21 -15.77
N VAL A 457 27.79 -10.87 -15.95
CA VAL A 457 27.65 -12.32 -15.75
C VAL A 457 27.31 -13.00 -17.08
N PRO A 458 28.12 -13.94 -17.56
CA PRO A 458 27.81 -14.71 -18.76
C PRO A 458 26.51 -15.50 -18.63
N GLY A 459 25.65 -15.40 -19.65
CA GLY A 459 24.36 -16.08 -19.71
C GLY A 459 24.46 -17.60 -19.65
N VAL A 460 25.58 -18.18 -20.08
CA VAL A 460 25.87 -19.62 -19.94
C VAL A 460 25.84 -20.08 -18.48
N LEU A 461 26.24 -19.24 -17.52
CA LEU A 461 26.23 -19.54 -16.09
C LEU A 461 24.81 -19.42 -15.50
N VAL A 462 23.97 -18.58 -16.09
CA VAL A 462 22.59 -18.31 -15.65
C VAL A 462 21.58 -19.21 -16.38
N ALA A 463 22.04 -20.09 -17.28
CA ALA A 463 21.20 -20.88 -18.17
C ALA A 463 20.15 -21.73 -17.44
N THR A 464 20.48 -22.24 -16.24
CA THR A 464 19.50 -22.91 -15.37
C THR A 464 19.68 -22.49 -13.91
N PRO A 465 18.61 -22.52 -13.10
CA PRO A 465 18.69 -22.28 -11.67
C PRO A 465 19.81 -23.03 -10.95
N LYS A 466 19.85 -24.36 -11.16
CA LYS A 466 20.82 -25.25 -10.52
C LYS A 466 22.25 -24.90 -10.90
N ARG A 467 22.48 -24.54 -12.17
CA ARG A 467 23.81 -24.15 -12.66
C ARG A 467 24.25 -22.84 -12.01
N PHE A 468 23.36 -21.86 -11.91
CA PHE A 468 23.68 -20.58 -11.29
C PHE A 468 23.92 -20.70 -9.79
N ASP A 469 23.08 -21.44 -9.07
CA ASP A 469 23.27 -21.68 -7.64
C ASP A 469 24.63 -22.33 -7.37
N ARG A 470 24.98 -23.35 -8.17
CA ARG A 470 26.28 -24.01 -8.06
C ARG A 470 27.45 -23.10 -8.43
N PHE A 471 27.28 -22.24 -9.44
CA PHE A 471 28.27 -21.22 -9.78
C PHE A 471 28.52 -20.26 -8.60
N CYS A 472 27.45 -19.76 -7.96
CA CYS A 472 27.57 -18.88 -6.80
C CYS A 472 28.28 -19.56 -5.62
N GLU A 473 28.05 -20.86 -5.39
CA GLU A 473 28.78 -21.64 -4.37
C GLU A 473 30.27 -21.73 -4.70
N ILE A 474 30.62 -22.08 -5.94
CA ILE A 474 32.02 -22.14 -6.40
C ILE A 474 32.67 -20.77 -6.27
N LEU A 475 31.96 -19.70 -6.65
CA LEU A 475 32.42 -18.32 -6.55
C LEU A 475 32.72 -17.94 -5.09
N GLU A 476 31.77 -18.14 -4.18
CA GLU A 476 31.94 -17.78 -2.76
C GLU A 476 33.09 -18.59 -2.11
N ASP A 477 33.16 -19.90 -2.37
CA ASP A 477 34.23 -20.76 -1.85
C ASP A 477 35.61 -20.36 -2.38
N SER A 478 35.68 -20.01 -3.67
CA SER A 478 36.93 -19.68 -4.33
C SER A 478 37.45 -18.31 -3.91
N ILE A 479 36.55 -17.34 -3.75
CA ILE A 479 36.90 -16.04 -3.19
C ILE A 479 37.40 -16.23 -1.75
N ARG A 480 36.67 -16.96 -0.89
CA ARG A 480 37.08 -17.19 0.51
C ARG A 480 38.43 -17.87 0.65
N SER A 481 38.80 -18.69 -0.33
CA SER A 481 40.08 -19.42 -0.35
C SER A 481 41.17 -18.68 -1.16
N GLU A 482 40.87 -17.49 -1.67
CA GLU A 482 41.71 -16.67 -2.55
C GLU A 482 42.37 -17.46 -3.70
N LEU A 483 41.60 -18.34 -4.36
CA LEU A 483 42.11 -19.14 -5.48
C LEU A 483 42.62 -18.27 -6.63
N ASP A 484 43.63 -18.75 -7.35
CA ASP A 484 44.07 -18.13 -8.60
C ASP A 484 42.95 -18.17 -9.65
N ALA A 485 42.83 -17.11 -10.47
CA ALA A 485 41.75 -16.97 -11.43
C ALA A 485 41.72 -18.10 -12.47
N LYS A 486 42.88 -18.64 -12.88
CA LYS A 486 42.93 -19.78 -13.81
C LYS A 486 42.40 -21.06 -13.15
N ALA A 487 42.76 -21.28 -11.88
CA ALA A 487 42.26 -22.42 -11.11
C ALA A 487 40.74 -22.33 -10.88
N PHE A 488 40.22 -21.13 -10.62
CA PHE A 488 38.79 -20.86 -10.51
C PHE A 488 38.03 -21.18 -11.80
N LEU A 489 38.54 -20.75 -12.96
CA LEU A 489 37.90 -21.02 -14.26
C LEU A 489 37.85 -22.52 -14.58
N GLU A 490 38.94 -23.25 -14.33
CA GLU A 490 38.97 -24.71 -14.53
C GLU A 490 38.01 -25.45 -13.58
N ARG A 491 37.96 -25.01 -12.31
CA ARG A 491 37.00 -25.54 -11.33
C ARG A 491 35.56 -25.29 -11.79
N THR A 492 35.26 -24.07 -12.25
CA THR A 492 33.94 -23.67 -12.74
C THR A 492 33.51 -24.51 -13.94
N ARG A 493 34.38 -24.64 -14.95
CA ARG A 493 34.14 -25.50 -16.13
C ARG A 493 33.82 -26.94 -15.72
N ARG A 494 34.66 -27.54 -14.86
CA ARG A 494 34.55 -28.94 -14.45
C ARG A 494 33.29 -29.20 -13.62
N GLU A 495 33.03 -28.39 -12.61
CA GLU A 495 31.90 -28.62 -11.68
C GLU A 495 30.53 -28.24 -12.25
N LEU A 496 30.49 -27.36 -13.25
CA LEU A 496 29.26 -27.02 -13.97
C LEU A 496 29.07 -27.83 -15.26
N ALA A 497 30.03 -28.72 -15.59
CA ALA A 497 30.05 -29.55 -16.79
C ALA A 497 29.80 -28.73 -18.07
N LEU A 498 30.54 -27.63 -18.24
CA LEU A 498 30.36 -26.70 -19.37
C LEU A 498 31.03 -27.23 -20.64
N GLU A 499 30.27 -27.30 -21.73
CA GLU A 499 30.77 -27.72 -23.04
C GLU A 499 31.68 -26.65 -23.68
N ASP A 500 32.59 -27.06 -24.57
CA ASP A 500 33.56 -26.14 -25.21
C ASP A 500 32.89 -25.07 -26.10
N ASN A 501 31.72 -25.38 -26.66
CA ASN A 501 30.93 -24.48 -27.49
C ASN A 501 30.31 -23.31 -26.68
N GLU A 502 29.83 -23.58 -25.47
CA GLU A 502 29.20 -22.61 -24.57
C GLU A 502 30.23 -21.89 -23.68
N TRP A 503 31.37 -22.53 -23.38
CA TRP A 503 32.48 -21.99 -22.58
C TRP A 503 33.60 -21.36 -23.44
N ASN A 504 33.19 -20.52 -24.40
CA ASN A 504 34.10 -19.83 -25.32
C ASN A 504 35.02 -18.80 -24.61
N ASP A 505 35.98 -18.23 -25.35
CA ASP A 505 36.94 -17.25 -24.80
C ASP A 505 36.26 -16.02 -24.17
N HIS A 506 35.11 -15.62 -24.71
CA HIS A 506 34.35 -14.47 -24.21
C HIS A 506 33.71 -14.76 -22.85
N ALA A 507 33.00 -15.89 -22.71
CA ALA A 507 32.41 -16.32 -21.43
C ALA A 507 33.49 -16.54 -20.36
N ARG A 508 34.64 -17.10 -20.75
CA ARG A 508 35.81 -17.26 -19.86
C ARG A 508 36.37 -15.91 -19.42
N GLY A 509 36.53 -14.96 -20.34
CA GLY A 509 37.01 -13.60 -20.04
C GLY A 509 36.10 -12.89 -19.05
N LEU A 510 34.80 -12.83 -19.32
CA LEU A 510 33.81 -12.21 -18.43
C LEU A 510 33.77 -12.86 -17.04
N THR A 511 33.83 -14.20 -16.97
CA THR A 511 33.84 -14.90 -15.67
C THR A 511 35.12 -14.62 -14.89
N LYS A 512 36.26 -14.50 -15.59
CA LYS A 512 37.54 -14.12 -15.00
C LYS A 512 37.47 -12.70 -14.43
N ASP A 513 37.01 -11.74 -15.22
CA ASP A 513 36.92 -10.33 -14.82
C ASP A 513 35.99 -10.15 -13.62
N LEU A 514 34.86 -10.84 -13.61
CA LEU A 514 33.94 -10.88 -12.48
C LEU A 514 34.64 -11.41 -11.21
N TYR A 515 35.34 -12.55 -11.32
CA TYR A 515 36.05 -13.16 -10.19
C TYR A 515 37.17 -12.26 -9.65
N GLU A 516 38.02 -11.72 -10.53
CA GLU A 516 39.14 -10.86 -10.13
C GLU A 516 38.65 -9.58 -9.47
N LYS A 517 37.56 -8.98 -9.98
CA LYS A 517 36.93 -7.81 -9.36
C LYS A 517 36.37 -8.14 -7.98
N LEU A 518 35.68 -9.27 -7.82
CA LEU A 518 35.18 -9.71 -6.51
C LEU A 518 36.30 -10.09 -5.53
N LEU A 519 37.39 -10.67 -6.01
CA LEU A 519 38.57 -11.01 -5.21
C LEU A 519 39.34 -9.76 -4.75
N ASP A 520 39.47 -8.74 -5.60
CA ASP A 520 40.03 -7.43 -5.19
C ASP A 520 39.16 -6.78 -4.12
N LEU A 521 37.84 -6.82 -4.27
CA LEU A 521 36.91 -6.37 -3.24
C LEU A 521 37.10 -7.19 -1.94
N HIS A 522 37.18 -8.52 -2.03
CA HIS A 522 37.48 -9.37 -0.87
C HIS A 522 38.73 -8.92 -0.11
N ARG A 523 39.84 -8.73 -0.82
CA ARG A 523 41.14 -8.34 -0.22
C ARG A 523 41.07 -6.98 0.46
N ARG A 524 40.18 -6.10 0.01
CA ARG A 524 39.89 -4.79 0.64
C ARG A 524 38.95 -4.89 1.85
N GLY A 525 38.60 -6.11 2.29
CA GLY A 525 37.67 -6.36 3.38
C GLY A 525 36.19 -6.30 2.97
N LEU A 526 35.87 -6.24 1.68
CA LEU A 526 34.50 -6.13 1.13
C LEU A 526 33.87 -7.51 0.80
N ASN A 527 34.43 -8.60 1.34
CA ASN A 527 34.20 -9.95 0.82
C ASN A 527 32.75 -10.45 0.86
N GLY A 528 32.02 -10.11 1.92
CA GLY A 528 30.76 -10.79 2.23
C GLY A 528 29.55 -10.30 1.44
N LEU A 529 29.62 -9.10 0.86
CA LEU A 529 28.43 -8.40 0.36
C LEU A 529 28.20 -8.67 -1.13
N TRP A 530 29.22 -8.52 -1.97
CA TRP A 530 29.02 -8.41 -3.43
C TRP A 530 28.70 -9.74 -4.13
N ALA A 531 29.40 -10.82 -3.78
CA ALA A 531 29.09 -12.15 -4.32
C ALA A 531 27.67 -12.61 -3.91
N ARG A 532 27.20 -12.20 -2.72
CA ARG A 532 25.85 -12.52 -2.22
C ARG A 532 24.78 -11.62 -2.81
N LEU A 533 25.06 -10.33 -2.99
CA LEU A 533 24.19 -9.44 -3.77
C LEU A 533 23.97 -9.98 -5.18
N LEU A 534 25.01 -10.58 -5.79
CA LEU A 534 24.86 -11.24 -7.09
C LEU A 534 23.87 -12.40 -7.00
N LYS A 535 24.05 -13.33 -6.06
CA LYS A 535 23.12 -14.46 -5.88
C LYS A 535 21.68 -13.99 -5.62
N ASN A 536 21.51 -13.01 -4.72
CA ASN A 536 20.21 -12.51 -4.31
C ASN A 536 19.49 -11.78 -5.45
N ASN A 537 20.15 -10.90 -6.20
CA ASN A 537 19.50 -10.14 -7.27
C ASN A 537 19.11 -11.01 -8.48
N PHE A 538 19.77 -12.15 -8.68
CA PHE A 538 19.40 -13.11 -9.71
C PHE A 538 18.32 -14.11 -9.25
N ALA A 539 17.94 -14.12 -7.97
CA ALA A 539 16.94 -15.04 -7.43
C ALA A 539 15.61 -15.05 -8.20
N PRO A 540 15.04 -13.92 -8.67
CA PRO A 540 13.82 -13.93 -9.49
C PRO A 540 13.95 -14.71 -10.80
N LEU A 541 15.16 -14.93 -11.31
CA LEU A 541 15.41 -15.75 -12.51
C LEU A 541 15.61 -17.23 -12.17
N THR A 542 16.05 -17.55 -10.95
CA THR A 542 16.50 -18.90 -10.59
C THR A 542 15.51 -19.66 -9.70
N VAL A 543 14.71 -19.01 -8.85
CA VAL A 543 13.81 -19.74 -7.92
C VAL A 543 12.68 -20.52 -8.63
N GLY A 544 12.48 -20.33 -9.93
CA GLY A 544 11.43 -20.96 -10.72
C GLY A 544 10.05 -20.35 -10.47
N GLN A 545 9.00 -21.13 -10.73
CA GLN A 545 7.61 -20.66 -10.67
C GLN A 545 6.83 -21.19 -9.46
N PHE A 546 5.76 -20.47 -9.10
CA PHE A 546 4.96 -20.65 -7.89
C PHE A 546 3.50 -20.96 -8.19
N ASP A 547 2.86 -21.72 -7.30
CA ASP A 547 1.43 -22.03 -7.38
C ASP A 547 0.60 -20.82 -6.92
N TYR A 548 1.09 -20.14 -5.88
CA TYR A 548 0.52 -18.93 -5.33
C TYR A 548 1.54 -17.79 -5.27
N VAL A 549 1.17 -16.63 -5.81
CA VAL A 549 1.89 -15.37 -5.61
C VAL A 549 0.99 -14.44 -4.80
N MET A 550 1.45 -13.94 -3.66
CA MET A 550 0.64 -13.17 -2.72
C MET A 550 1.42 -12.00 -2.16
N GLY A 551 0.75 -10.92 -1.75
CA GLY A 551 1.47 -9.81 -1.12
C GLY A 551 0.72 -8.48 -1.14
N ASN A 552 1.39 -7.47 -0.60
CA ASN A 552 0.97 -6.06 -0.67
C ASN A 552 2.06 -5.26 -1.42
N PRO A 553 2.03 -5.24 -2.76
CA PRO A 553 3.01 -4.50 -3.56
C PRO A 553 3.00 -2.99 -3.25
N PRO A 554 4.11 -2.26 -3.48
CA PRO A 554 4.20 -0.82 -3.18
C PRO A 554 3.27 0.04 -4.03
N TRP A 555 2.67 1.08 -3.44
CA TRP A 555 1.71 1.99 -4.07
C TRP A 555 2.34 3.34 -4.41
N ILE A 556 3.40 3.31 -5.24
CA ILE A 556 4.16 4.50 -5.64
C ILE A 556 3.80 4.86 -7.09
N ASN A 557 3.34 6.09 -7.31
CA ASN A 557 3.02 6.60 -8.65
C ASN A 557 4.28 6.72 -9.50
N TRP A 558 4.14 6.52 -10.81
CA TRP A 558 5.24 6.69 -11.77
C TRP A 558 6.01 8.00 -11.55
N GLU A 559 5.36 9.15 -11.38
CA GLU A 559 6.06 10.44 -11.25
C GLU A 559 6.95 10.58 -9.99
N HIS A 560 6.76 9.72 -8.99
CA HIS A 560 7.48 9.78 -7.72
C HIS A 560 8.64 8.77 -7.63
N LEU A 561 8.79 7.89 -8.62
CA LEU A 561 9.92 6.97 -8.70
C LEU A 561 11.21 7.72 -9.13
N PRO A 562 12.40 7.28 -8.67
CA PRO A 562 13.68 7.85 -9.11
C PRO A 562 13.85 7.81 -10.63
N ASP A 563 14.49 8.84 -11.22
CA ASP A 563 14.65 8.98 -12.67
C ASP A 563 15.33 7.76 -13.32
N GLU A 564 16.44 7.30 -12.75
CA GLU A 564 17.19 6.14 -13.24
C GLU A 564 16.34 4.86 -13.20
N TYR A 565 15.62 4.65 -12.09
CA TYR A 565 14.73 3.51 -11.94
C TYR A 565 13.59 3.56 -12.97
N ARG A 566 12.97 4.73 -13.17
CA ARG A 566 11.91 4.93 -14.18
C ARG A 566 12.37 4.55 -15.57
N GLU A 567 13.50 5.08 -16.01
CA GLU A 567 14.02 4.77 -17.35
C GLU A 567 14.33 3.27 -17.49
N SER A 568 14.84 2.63 -16.45
CA SER A 568 15.16 1.19 -16.48
C SER A 568 13.95 0.25 -16.60
N ILE A 569 12.77 0.64 -16.08
CA ILE A 569 11.54 -0.18 -16.14
C ILE A 569 10.57 0.26 -17.25
N LYS A 570 10.87 1.34 -17.97
CA LYS A 570 10.03 1.97 -18.99
C LYS A 570 9.51 0.99 -20.04
N ASP A 571 10.37 0.11 -20.52
CA ASP A 571 10.02 -0.88 -21.54
C ASP A 571 9.02 -1.93 -21.03
N LEU A 572 9.02 -2.21 -19.72
CA LEU A 572 8.05 -3.12 -19.12
C LEU A 572 6.64 -2.49 -19.14
N TRP A 573 6.52 -1.20 -18.82
CA TRP A 573 5.24 -0.48 -18.91
C TRP A 573 4.67 -0.50 -20.32
N LEU A 574 5.54 -0.34 -21.32
CA LEU A 574 5.19 -0.41 -22.74
C LEU A 574 4.79 -1.83 -23.16
N ARG A 575 5.62 -2.83 -22.81
CA ARG A 575 5.38 -4.25 -23.10
C ARG A 575 4.02 -4.70 -22.55
N TYR A 576 3.76 -4.49 -21.27
CA TYR A 576 2.50 -4.90 -20.62
C TYR A 576 1.33 -3.97 -20.93
N ARG A 577 1.57 -2.87 -21.67
CA ARG A 577 0.56 -1.89 -22.12
C ARG A 577 -0.22 -1.25 -20.95
N ILE A 578 0.47 -0.97 -19.85
CA ILE A 578 -0.15 -0.44 -18.61
C ILE A 578 -0.40 1.06 -18.72
N ALA A 579 0.51 1.81 -19.34
CA ALA A 579 0.47 3.27 -19.45
C ALA A 579 -0.67 3.84 -20.32
N GLY A 580 -1.57 2.99 -20.82
CA GLY A 580 -2.65 3.36 -21.75
C GLY A 580 -2.14 3.83 -23.12
N SER A 581 -3.03 3.82 -24.11
CA SER A 581 -2.79 4.40 -25.43
C SER A 581 -3.50 5.75 -25.55
N PHE A 582 -2.74 6.83 -25.71
CA PHE A 582 -3.31 8.16 -26.03
C PHE A 582 -3.72 8.23 -27.51
N LYS A 583 -4.73 9.08 -27.83
CA LYS A 583 -5.03 9.47 -29.22
C LYS A 583 -3.73 9.99 -29.86
N GLY A 584 -3.15 9.20 -30.78
CA GLY A 584 -1.83 9.47 -31.40
C GLY A 584 -0.73 8.41 -31.17
N ARG A 585 -1.04 7.25 -30.57
CA ARG A 585 -0.16 6.05 -30.46
C ARG A 585 1.15 6.21 -29.65
N ARG A 586 1.45 7.37 -29.06
CA ARG A 586 2.61 7.52 -28.13
C ARG A 586 2.15 7.49 -26.66
N PRO A 587 2.60 6.52 -25.85
CA PRO A 587 2.36 6.50 -24.41
C PRO A 587 3.00 7.71 -23.73
N ARG A 588 2.26 8.41 -22.87
CA ARG A 588 2.81 9.43 -21.96
C ARG A 588 2.77 8.86 -20.55
N LEU A 589 3.88 8.25 -20.14
CA LEU A 589 4.02 7.54 -18.85
C LEU A 589 3.71 8.45 -17.64
N GLY A 590 3.97 9.76 -17.71
CA GLY A 590 3.61 10.73 -16.67
C GLY A 590 2.22 11.35 -16.76
N ALA A 591 1.42 10.99 -17.77
CA ALA A 591 0.04 11.49 -17.90
C ALA A 591 -0.99 10.50 -17.33
N VAL A 592 -0.57 9.27 -17.07
CA VAL A 592 -1.38 8.20 -16.47
C VAL A 592 -0.91 7.98 -15.04
N LYS A 593 -1.71 8.46 -14.08
CA LYS A 593 -1.47 8.32 -12.63
C LYS A 593 -1.71 6.87 -12.17
N VAL A 594 -0.82 5.97 -12.57
CA VAL A 594 -0.81 4.56 -12.18
C VAL A 594 0.42 4.28 -11.35
N ASP A 595 0.21 3.53 -10.28
CA ASP A 595 1.26 3.11 -9.36
C ASP A 595 1.92 1.79 -9.77
N ILE A 596 3.12 1.56 -9.26
CA ILE A 596 3.97 0.42 -9.61
C ILE A 596 3.35 -0.95 -9.26
N SER A 597 2.36 -1.02 -8.36
CA SER A 597 1.66 -2.28 -8.07
C SER A 597 0.99 -2.88 -9.31
N ALA A 598 0.52 -2.02 -10.23
CA ALA A 598 -0.04 -2.45 -11.50
C ALA A 598 1.01 -3.19 -12.35
N LEU A 599 2.22 -2.65 -12.45
CA LEU A 599 3.32 -3.27 -13.19
C LEU A 599 3.79 -4.56 -12.54
N MET A 600 3.99 -4.55 -11.22
CA MET A 600 4.40 -5.73 -10.47
C MET A 600 3.39 -6.87 -10.61
N THR A 601 2.08 -6.58 -10.64
CA THR A 601 1.03 -7.59 -10.90
C THR A 601 1.28 -8.34 -12.21
N TYR A 602 1.58 -7.62 -13.30
CA TYR A 602 1.81 -8.24 -14.61
C TYR A 602 3.16 -8.95 -14.72
N VAL A 603 4.24 -8.35 -14.18
CA VAL A 603 5.58 -8.94 -14.22
C VAL A 603 5.62 -10.26 -13.45
N THR A 604 5.08 -10.27 -12.22
CA THR A 604 5.07 -11.47 -11.37
C THR A 604 4.13 -12.55 -11.92
N ALA A 605 2.97 -12.17 -12.44
CA ALA A 605 2.08 -13.11 -13.14
C ALA A 605 2.72 -13.70 -14.40
N ASP A 606 3.50 -12.94 -15.17
CA ASP A 606 4.18 -13.41 -16.38
C ASP A 606 5.33 -14.36 -16.02
N LYS A 607 6.27 -13.90 -15.20
CA LYS A 607 7.56 -14.58 -14.96
C LYS A 607 7.49 -15.65 -13.86
N LEU A 608 6.78 -15.39 -12.76
CA LEU A 608 6.91 -16.15 -11.52
C LEU A 608 5.69 -17.05 -11.23
N LEU A 609 4.52 -16.76 -11.80
CA LEU A 609 3.33 -17.57 -11.58
C LEU A 609 3.24 -18.75 -12.58
N LYS A 610 3.01 -19.96 -12.07
CA LYS A 610 2.73 -21.15 -12.90
C LYS A 610 1.45 -20.99 -13.71
N SER A 611 1.33 -21.74 -14.80
CA SER A 611 0.05 -21.90 -15.51
C SER A 611 -1.03 -22.45 -14.56
N SER A 612 -2.23 -21.85 -14.57
CA SER A 612 -3.32 -22.11 -13.59
C SER A 612 -2.99 -21.77 -12.13
N GLY A 613 -1.82 -21.17 -11.85
CA GLY A 613 -1.52 -20.59 -10.55
C GLY A 613 -2.41 -19.38 -10.27
N LYS A 614 -2.52 -19.00 -8.99
CA LYS A 614 -3.29 -17.83 -8.57
C LYS A 614 -2.40 -16.74 -7.99
N LEU A 615 -2.73 -15.48 -8.31
CA LEU A 615 -2.11 -14.29 -7.73
C LEU A 615 -3.13 -13.57 -6.86
N GLY A 616 -2.76 -13.18 -5.65
CA GLY A 616 -3.61 -12.43 -4.73
C GLY A 616 -2.88 -11.22 -4.23
N PHE A 617 -3.28 -10.01 -4.61
CA PHE A 617 -2.63 -8.77 -4.16
C PHE A 617 -3.60 -7.83 -3.46
N VAL A 618 -3.06 -7.11 -2.47
CA VAL A 618 -3.65 -5.87 -1.98
C VAL A 618 -3.25 -4.74 -2.94
N ILE A 619 -4.23 -4.10 -3.57
CA ILE A 619 -4.03 -3.07 -4.60
C ILE A 619 -4.93 -1.85 -4.34
N THR A 620 -4.74 -0.78 -5.11
CA THR A 620 -5.70 0.33 -5.14
C THR A 620 -6.90 0.04 -6.05
N GLN A 621 -8.10 0.23 -5.51
CA GLN A 621 -9.39 0.13 -6.19
C GLN A 621 -9.50 1.10 -7.39
N SER A 622 -8.70 2.17 -7.42
CA SER A 622 -8.66 3.11 -8.55
C SER A 622 -8.28 2.44 -9.87
N LEU A 623 -7.50 1.35 -9.85
CA LEU A 623 -7.16 0.57 -11.04
C LEU A 623 -8.40 -0.05 -11.71
N LEU A 624 -9.47 -0.29 -10.94
CA LEU A 624 -10.71 -0.89 -11.43
C LEU A 624 -11.79 0.15 -11.79
N LYS A 625 -11.70 1.37 -11.21
CA LYS A 625 -12.77 2.38 -11.27
C LYS A 625 -12.46 3.62 -12.12
N THR A 626 -11.19 3.90 -12.44
CA THR A 626 -10.83 5.14 -13.15
C THR A 626 -10.75 4.95 -14.68
N ALA A 627 -11.34 5.87 -15.43
CA ALA A 627 -11.19 5.95 -16.89
C ALA A 627 -9.77 6.41 -17.25
N GLY A 628 -9.25 5.92 -18.38
CA GLY A 628 -7.89 6.21 -18.83
C GLY A 628 -6.82 5.50 -18.00
N ALA A 629 -6.55 5.98 -16.78
CA ALA A 629 -5.40 5.55 -15.99
C ALA A 629 -5.40 4.03 -15.71
N GLY A 630 -6.52 3.45 -15.27
CA GLY A 630 -6.61 2.00 -15.04
C GLY A 630 -6.89 1.14 -16.28
N ALA A 631 -7.02 1.70 -17.49
CA ALA A 631 -7.46 0.95 -18.67
C ALA A 631 -6.45 -0.13 -19.08
N GLY A 632 -5.15 0.20 -19.08
CA GLY A 632 -4.09 -0.77 -19.37
C GLY A 632 -4.07 -1.95 -18.39
N PHE A 633 -4.32 -1.67 -17.10
CA PHE A 633 -4.42 -2.69 -16.06
C PHE A 633 -5.62 -3.62 -16.24
N ARG A 634 -6.79 -3.09 -16.62
CA ARG A 634 -8.03 -3.87 -16.82
C ARG A 634 -8.04 -4.75 -18.08
N ARG A 635 -6.96 -4.77 -18.86
CA ARG A 635 -6.81 -5.71 -19.99
C ARG A 635 -6.81 -7.18 -19.54
N PHE A 636 -6.34 -7.45 -18.32
CA PHE A 636 -6.16 -8.80 -17.75
C PHE A 636 -5.53 -9.78 -18.74
N SER A 637 -4.46 -9.34 -19.40
CA SER A 637 -3.82 -10.10 -20.47
C SER A 637 -2.33 -9.78 -20.61
N ILE A 638 -1.51 -10.83 -20.54
CA ILE A 638 -0.06 -10.79 -20.65
C ILE A 638 0.35 -10.98 -22.12
N PRO A 639 1.16 -10.09 -22.71
CA PRO A 639 1.71 -10.29 -24.05
C PRO A 639 2.76 -11.42 -24.07
N GLY A 640 2.56 -12.45 -24.91
CA GLY A 640 3.50 -13.55 -25.11
C GLY A 640 4.49 -13.35 -26.27
N LYS A 641 5.53 -14.22 -26.34
CA LYS A 641 6.67 -14.12 -27.26
C LYS A 641 6.32 -14.14 -28.76
N ASN A 642 5.16 -14.69 -29.15
CA ASN A 642 4.73 -14.80 -30.56
C ASN A 642 3.46 -13.96 -30.86
N GLY A 643 3.21 -12.92 -30.07
CA GLY A 643 1.97 -12.13 -30.16
C GLY A 643 0.73 -12.83 -29.56
N LYS A 644 0.84 -14.10 -29.16
CA LYS A 644 -0.21 -14.81 -28.42
C LYS A 644 -0.34 -14.24 -27.02
N GLU A 645 -1.54 -13.77 -26.69
CA GLU A 645 -1.85 -13.26 -25.36
C GLU A 645 -2.15 -14.40 -24.38
N ILE A 646 -1.63 -14.30 -23.15
CA ILE A 646 -1.91 -15.20 -22.04
C ILE A 646 -2.93 -14.50 -21.15
N PRO A 647 -4.17 -15.00 -21.07
CA PRO A 647 -5.22 -14.31 -20.33
C PRO A 647 -5.07 -14.50 -18.81
N LEU A 648 -5.56 -13.52 -18.06
CA LEU A 648 -5.72 -13.55 -16.62
C LEU A 648 -7.21 -13.51 -16.28
N ARG A 649 -7.65 -14.42 -15.42
CA ARG A 649 -9.04 -14.49 -14.94
C ARG A 649 -9.13 -13.83 -13.58
N VAL A 650 -9.93 -12.78 -13.46
CA VAL A 650 -10.31 -12.25 -12.15
C VAL A 650 -11.25 -13.26 -11.48
N LEU A 651 -10.85 -13.78 -10.33
CA LEU A 651 -11.65 -14.69 -9.52
C LEU A 651 -12.55 -13.94 -8.55
N HIS A 652 -12.03 -12.90 -7.91
CA HIS A 652 -12.74 -12.14 -6.89
C HIS A 652 -12.07 -10.79 -6.60
N VAL A 653 -12.86 -9.80 -6.17
CA VAL A 653 -12.37 -8.56 -5.57
C VAL A 653 -13.10 -8.25 -4.26
N ASP A 654 -12.36 -7.99 -3.18
CA ASP A 654 -12.88 -7.32 -1.98
C ASP A 654 -12.62 -5.81 -2.11
N ASP A 655 -13.68 -5.01 -2.05
CA ASP A 655 -13.63 -3.55 -1.92
C ASP A 655 -13.68 -3.16 -0.45
N MET A 656 -12.59 -2.59 0.03
CA MET A 656 -12.39 -2.18 1.42
C MET A 656 -12.20 -0.66 1.55
N VAL A 657 -12.63 0.12 0.56
CA VAL A 657 -12.40 1.58 0.53
C VAL A 657 -12.99 2.27 1.77
N ASN A 658 -14.22 1.91 2.15
CA ASN A 658 -14.87 2.50 3.33
C ASN A 658 -14.49 1.80 4.65
N LEU A 659 -13.75 0.68 4.58
CA LEU A 659 -13.18 0.03 5.75
C LEU A 659 -11.89 0.72 6.18
N ASN A 660 -11.14 1.25 5.20
CA ASN A 660 -9.84 1.89 5.36
C ASN A 660 -8.89 1.06 6.25
N PRO A 661 -8.46 -0.13 5.80
CA PRO A 661 -7.74 -1.09 6.63
C PRO A 661 -6.34 -0.61 7.06
N PHE A 662 -5.80 0.41 6.39
CA PHE A 662 -4.51 1.00 6.73
C PHE A 662 -4.73 2.32 7.47
N GLU A 663 -4.28 2.40 8.72
CA GLU A 663 -4.53 3.57 9.57
C GLU A 663 -3.84 4.84 9.02
N GLY A 664 -4.62 5.87 8.67
CA GLY A 664 -4.10 7.20 8.28
C GLY A 664 -3.65 7.32 6.85
N ALA A 665 -3.73 6.21 6.13
CA ALA A 665 -3.76 6.25 4.68
C ALA A 665 -5.15 6.74 4.25
N SER A 666 -5.21 7.56 3.21
CA SER A 666 -6.48 7.92 2.53
C SER A 666 -6.73 7.01 1.33
N ASN A 667 -6.17 5.80 1.40
CA ASN A 667 -6.00 4.92 0.27
C ASN A 667 -7.30 4.19 -0.04
N ARG A 668 -7.49 3.84 -1.32
CA ARG A 668 -8.68 3.12 -1.78
C ARG A 668 -8.39 1.63 -1.84
N THR A 669 -8.25 0.97 -0.69
CA THR A 669 -7.82 -0.43 -0.65
C THR A 669 -8.81 -1.38 -1.31
N ALA A 670 -8.29 -2.28 -2.14
CA ALA A 670 -8.97 -3.47 -2.61
C ALA A 670 -8.04 -4.70 -2.49
N VAL A 671 -8.63 -5.89 -2.37
CA VAL A 671 -7.90 -7.17 -2.51
C VAL A 671 -8.41 -7.84 -3.77
N MET A 672 -7.50 -8.25 -4.66
CA MET A 672 -7.86 -8.87 -5.94
C MET A 672 -7.17 -10.22 -6.09
N VAL A 673 -7.94 -11.22 -6.52
CA VAL A 673 -7.41 -12.56 -6.85
C VAL A 673 -7.55 -12.83 -8.35
N LEU A 674 -6.45 -13.22 -8.98
CA LEU A 674 -6.32 -13.57 -10.39
C LEU A 674 -5.90 -15.04 -10.56
N GLU A 675 -6.21 -15.63 -11.70
CA GLU A 675 -5.70 -16.93 -12.13
C GLU A 675 -5.10 -16.83 -13.54
N LYS A 676 -3.92 -17.43 -13.74
CA LYS A 676 -3.21 -17.38 -15.03
C LYS A 676 -3.71 -18.44 -16.01
N GLY A 677 -3.87 -18.04 -17.27
CA GLY A 677 -4.14 -18.93 -18.39
C GLY A 677 -5.63 -19.09 -18.74
N LYS A 678 -6.54 -18.37 -18.06
CA LYS A 678 -7.97 -18.34 -18.36
C LYS A 678 -8.45 -16.90 -18.56
N PRO A 679 -9.40 -16.63 -19.47
CA PRO A 679 -9.98 -15.30 -19.63
C PRO A 679 -10.89 -14.94 -18.46
N THR A 680 -10.97 -13.64 -18.17
CA THR A 680 -11.97 -13.09 -17.26
C THR A 680 -13.36 -13.19 -17.90
N THR A 681 -14.33 -13.69 -17.14
CA THR A 681 -15.75 -13.72 -17.54
C THR A 681 -16.51 -12.77 -16.64
N TYR A 682 -17.27 -11.86 -17.25
CA TYR A 682 -18.10 -10.91 -16.53
C TYR A 682 -19.55 -11.41 -16.40
N PRO A 683 -20.24 -11.04 -15.32
CA PRO A 683 -19.75 -10.25 -14.19
C PRO A 683 -18.82 -11.05 -13.25
N VAL A 684 -17.85 -10.36 -12.63
CA VAL A 684 -16.95 -10.95 -11.64
C VAL A 684 -17.50 -10.79 -10.22
N PRO A 685 -17.26 -11.74 -9.29
CA PRO A 685 -17.59 -11.58 -7.88
C PRO A 685 -16.92 -10.35 -7.25
N TYR A 686 -17.69 -9.53 -6.54
CA TYR A 686 -17.21 -8.29 -5.92
C TYR A 686 -17.82 -8.12 -4.54
N THR A 687 -17.04 -8.15 -3.47
CA THR A 687 -17.57 -7.98 -2.09
C THR A 687 -17.24 -6.62 -1.55
N VAL A 688 -18.26 -5.83 -1.21
CA VAL A 688 -18.07 -4.52 -0.59
C VAL A 688 -18.10 -4.65 0.93
N TRP A 689 -17.03 -4.23 1.60
CA TRP A 689 -16.92 -4.23 3.05
C TRP A 689 -17.39 -2.90 3.63
N ARG A 690 -18.21 -2.99 4.69
CA ARG A 690 -18.74 -1.85 5.43
C ARG A 690 -18.64 -2.11 6.92
N LYS A 691 -18.18 -1.12 7.67
CA LYS A 691 -18.16 -1.17 9.14
C LYS A 691 -19.59 -1.11 9.68
N LYS A 692 -19.93 -1.95 10.66
CA LYS A 692 -21.21 -1.84 11.37
C LYS A 692 -21.18 -0.61 12.27
N LYS A 693 -22.33 0.04 12.45
CA LYS A 693 -22.45 1.23 13.31
C LYS A 693 -21.97 0.90 14.73
N GLY A 694 -21.10 1.73 15.29
CA GLY A 694 -20.56 1.57 16.65
C GLY A 694 -19.50 0.48 16.83
N ALA A 695 -19.29 -0.40 15.84
CA ALA A 695 -18.27 -1.43 15.95
C ALA A 695 -16.86 -0.83 15.91
N ARG A 696 -15.89 -1.50 16.53
CA ARG A 696 -14.47 -1.14 16.46
C ARG A 696 -13.66 -2.40 16.18
N PHE A 697 -12.60 -2.23 15.43
CA PHE A 697 -11.54 -3.21 15.25
C PHE A 697 -10.25 -2.40 15.10
N THR A 698 -9.12 -3.00 15.44
CA THR A 698 -7.81 -2.37 15.35
C THR A 698 -6.99 -3.08 14.28
N TYR A 699 -5.80 -2.55 14.05
CA TYR A 699 -4.80 -3.20 13.23
C TYR A 699 -4.43 -4.63 13.72
N GLU A 700 -4.61 -4.89 15.02
CA GLU A 700 -4.30 -6.17 15.70
C GLU A 700 -5.51 -7.12 15.80
N SER A 701 -6.68 -6.71 15.31
CA SER A 701 -7.86 -7.55 15.37
C SER A 701 -7.72 -8.83 14.54
N THR A 702 -8.39 -9.89 14.96
CA THR A 702 -8.48 -11.13 14.18
C THR A 702 -9.44 -10.96 12.99
N LEU A 703 -9.34 -11.85 11.99
CA LEU A 703 -10.28 -11.82 10.88
C LEU A 703 -11.73 -12.02 11.36
N ASP A 704 -11.96 -12.85 12.37
CA ASP A 704 -13.31 -13.11 12.90
C ASP A 704 -13.88 -11.87 13.61
N GLU A 705 -13.06 -11.15 14.38
CA GLU A 705 -13.45 -9.87 14.98
C GLU A 705 -13.81 -8.83 13.91
N VAL A 706 -12.99 -8.72 12.85
CA VAL A 706 -13.25 -7.81 11.73
C VAL A 706 -14.52 -8.22 10.98
N GLN A 707 -14.73 -9.52 10.75
CA GLN A 707 -15.96 -10.02 10.14
C GLN A 707 -17.19 -9.77 11.01
N ALA A 708 -17.07 -9.90 12.33
CA ALA A 708 -18.13 -9.59 13.28
C ALA A 708 -18.43 -8.07 13.30
N ALA A 709 -17.41 -7.23 13.20
CA ALA A 709 -17.49 -5.77 13.16
C ALA A 709 -17.95 -5.21 11.81
N THR A 710 -18.08 -6.03 10.76
CA THR A 710 -18.38 -5.58 9.40
C THR A 710 -19.57 -6.30 8.76
N ARG A 711 -20.22 -5.62 7.82
CA ARG A 711 -21.17 -6.18 6.88
C ARG A 711 -20.45 -6.33 5.53
N ARG A 712 -20.61 -7.50 4.91
CA ARG A 712 -20.07 -7.80 3.58
C ARG A 712 -21.21 -7.89 2.59
N LEU A 713 -21.23 -7.01 1.60
CA LEU A 713 -22.26 -6.96 0.57
C LEU A 713 -21.80 -7.74 -0.66
N GLN A 714 -22.58 -8.75 -1.06
CA GLN A 714 -22.27 -9.63 -2.19
C GLN A 714 -22.73 -8.97 -3.49
N PHE A 715 -21.81 -8.23 -4.12
CA PHE A 715 -22.02 -7.53 -5.38
C PHE A 715 -21.34 -8.28 -6.53
N GLN A 716 -21.54 -7.74 -7.72
CA GLN A 716 -20.90 -8.15 -8.94
C GLN A 716 -20.25 -6.93 -9.61
N ALA A 717 -19.25 -7.16 -10.45
CA ALA A 717 -18.60 -6.11 -11.23
C ALA A 717 -18.52 -6.46 -12.72
N GLU A 718 -18.70 -5.46 -13.59
CA GLU A 718 -18.57 -5.61 -15.03
C GLU A 718 -18.16 -4.28 -15.71
N PRO A 719 -17.51 -4.31 -16.89
CA PRO A 719 -17.10 -3.10 -17.60
C PRO A 719 -18.29 -2.22 -17.95
N VAL A 720 -18.13 -0.90 -17.83
CA VAL A 720 -19.14 0.10 -18.18
C VAL A 720 -19.58 -0.05 -19.63
N ASP A 721 -18.63 -0.22 -20.55
CA ASP A 721 -18.89 -0.54 -21.95
C ASP A 721 -18.67 -2.05 -22.17
N PRO A 722 -19.71 -2.83 -22.51
CA PRO A 722 -19.58 -4.26 -22.80
C PRO A 722 -18.64 -4.58 -23.96
N ASN A 723 -18.45 -3.63 -24.89
CA ASN A 723 -17.59 -3.80 -26.06
C ASN A 723 -16.14 -3.37 -25.80
N ASP A 724 -15.88 -2.70 -24.67
CA ASP A 724 -14.54 -2.33 -24.21
C ASP A 724 -14.29 -2.90 -22.80
N PRO A 725 -13.67 -4.08 -22.69
CA PRO A 725 -13.35 -4.69 -21.40
C PRO A 725 -12.35 -3.86 -20.57
N THR A 726 -11.70 -2.85 -21.16
CA THR A 726 -10.79 -1.93 -20.46
C THR A 726 -11.51 -0.72 -19.87
N SER A 727 -12.81 -0.55 -20.14
CA SER A 727 -13.63 0.48 -19.52
C SER A 727 -13.72 0.27 -18.00
N PRO A 728 -13.96 1.33 -17.20
CA PRO A 728 -14.13 1.21 -15.75
C PRO A 728 -15.19 0.20 -15.37
N TRP A 729 -15.16 -0.35 -14.15
CA TRP A 729 -16.18 -1.29 -13.70
C TRP A 729 -17.38 -0.63 -13.02
N LEU A 730 -18.58 -1.04 -13.41
CA LEU A 730 -19.81 -0.88 -12.62
C LEU A 730 -19.83 -1.93 -11.50
N THR A 731 -20.30 -1.57 -10.31
CA THR A 731 -20.47 -2.51 -9.19
C THR A 731 -21.80 -2.30 -8.49
N ALA A 732 -22.66 -3.32 -8.46
CA ALA A 732 -23.90 -3.34 -7.69
C ALA A 732 -24.37 -4.78 -7.43
N ARG A 733 -25.57 -4.93 -6.86
CA ARG A 733 -26.27 -6.21 -6.80
C ARG A 733 -26.54 -6.74 -8.21
N PRO A 734 -26.57 -8.08 -8.41
CA PRO A 734 -26.76 -8.68 -9.74
C PRO A 734 -27.99 -8.17 -10.51
N LYS A 735 -29.14 -8.01 -9.83
CA LYS A 735 -30.37 -7.49 -10.46
C LYS A 735 -30.28 -6.00 -10.79
N ALA A 736 -29.67 -5.21 -9.92
CA ALA A 736 -29.47 -3.79 -10.14
C ALA A 736 -28.50 -3.51 -11.30
N LEU A 737 -27.48 -4.36 -11.51
CA LEU A 737 -26.61 -4.30 -12.69
C LEU A 737 -27.41 -4.51 -14.00
N LYS A 738 -28.28 -5.52 -14.03
CA LYS A 738 -29.15 -5.77 -15.18
C LYS A 738 -30.08 -4.58 -15.45
N ALA A 739 -30.66 -3.99 -14.40
CA ALA A 739 -31.50 -2.80 -14.52
C ALA A 739 -30.69 -1.58 -15.00
N ALA A 740 -29.47 -1.39 -14.49
CA ALA A 740 -28.57 -0.31 -14.91
C ALA A 740 -28.27 -0.35 -16.41
N ARG A 741 -28.16 -1.55 -17.02
CA ARG A 741 -27.95 -1.69 -18.47
C ARG A 741 -29.06 -1.09 -19.33
N LYS A 742 -30.30 -1.05 -18.85
CA LYS A 742 -31.42 -0.38 -19.55
C LYS A 742 -31.27 1.15 -19.55
N ILE A 743 -30.57 1.67 -18.54
CA ILE A 743 -30.33 3.11 -18.31
C ILE A 743 -29.09 3.58 -19.08
N MET A 744 -28.06 2.73 -19.21
CA MET A 744 -26.82 3.06 -19.92
C MET A 744 -27.07 3.27 -21.42
N GLY A 745 -26.42 4.27 -22.00
CA GLY A 745 -26.53 4.60 -23.43
C GLY A 745 -26.00 6.00 -23.73
N ARG A 746 -26.29 6.54 -24.92
CA ARG A 746 -25.89 7.90 -25.28
C ARG A 746 -26.93 8.90 -24.75
N SER A 747 -26.46 9.98 -24.10
CA SER A 747 -27.31 11.13 -23.73
C SER A 747 -27.45 12.11 -24.89
N ASP A 748 -28.63 12.74 -25.01
CA ASP A 748 -28.86 13.88 -25.91
C ASP A 748 -28.41 15.22 -25.30
N TYR A 749 -27.95 15.21 -24.04
CA TYR A 749 -27.45 16.38 -23.32
C TYR A 749 -25.93 16.39 -23.22
N GLU A 750 -25.36 17.57 -23.37
CA GLU A 750 -23.93 17.83 -23.17
C GLU A 750 -23.72 18.57 -21.84
N ALA A 751 -22.71 18.11 -21.08
CA ALA A 751 -22.26 18.78 -19.88
C ALA A 751 -21.02 19.62 -20.16
N HIS A 752 -20.91 20.73 -19.46
CA HIS A 752 -19.77 21.65 -19.46
C HIS A 752 -19.24 21.86 -18.04
N ALA A 753 -17.95 22.17 -17.91
CA ALA A 753 -17.39 22.61 -16.65
C ALA A 753 -17.75 24.08 -16.39
N GLY A 754 -17.88 24.46 -15.12
CA GLY A 754 -17.98 25.87 -14.74
C GLY A 754 -16.64 26.60 -14.90
N VAL A 755 -16.70 27.92 -14.78
CA VAL A 755 -15.60 28.84 -15.11
C VAL A 755 -14.38 28.55 -14.24
N CYS A 756 -13.22 28.43 -14.90
CA CYS A 756 -11.94 28.15 -14.26
C CYS A 756 -11.03 29.38 -14.28
N THR A 757 -10.83 29.98 -13.10
CA THR A 757 -10.07 31.23 -12.99
C THR A 757 -8.58 31.03 -12.69
N TRP A 758 -8.19 29.87 -12.14
CA TRP A 758 -6.83 29.60 -11.62
C TRP A 758 -6.28 30.60 -10.59
N ALA A 759 -7.08 31.58 -10.17
CA ALA A 759 -6.73 32.65 -9.24
C ALA A 759 -8.01 33.14 -8.52
N ASN A 760 -8.74 32.20 -7.92
CA ASN A 760 -10.07 32.44 -7.35
C ASN A 760 -10.13 33.68 -6.43
N ALA A 761 -9.10 33.95 -5.63
CA ALA A 761 -9.05 35.12 -4.75
C ALA A 761 -8.96 36.49 -5.45
N VAL A 762 -8.73 36.52 -6.76
CA VAL A 762 -8.79 37.75 -7.57
C VAL A 762 -10.17 37.93 -8.18
N TYR A 763 -10.83 36.85 -8.59
CA TYR A 763 -12.08 36.93 -9.37
C TYR A 763 -13.33 36.78 -8.50
N TRP A 764 -13.25 36.04 -7.39
CA TRP A 764 -14.37 35.84 -6.47
C TRP A 764 -14.42 36.99 -5.48
N VAL A 765 -15.59 37.61 -5.38
CA VAL A 765 -15.79 38.83 -4.61
C VAL A 765 -17.13 38.78 -3.88
N GLU A 766 -17.28 39.64 -2.88
CA GLU A 766 -18.56 39.96 -2.27
C GLU A 766 -18.89 41.46 -2.50
N PRO A 767 -20.13 41.78 -2.88
CA PRO A 767 -20.59 43.17 -2.91
C PRO A 767 -20.73 43.71 -1.48
N VAL A 768 -20.05 44.81 -1.18
CA VAL A 768 -20.09 45.51 0.12
C VAL A 768 -21.15 46.61 0.11
N LEU A 769 -21.20 47.40 -0.97
CA LEU A 769 -22.13 48.53 -1.09
C LEU A 769 -22.46 48.81 -2.56
N LYS A 770 -23.76 48.91 -2.88
CA LYS A 770 -24.23 49.48 -4.16
C LYS A 770 -24.37 50.99 -3.99
N ARG A 771 -23.58 51.79 -4.70
CA ARG A 771 -23.65 53.25 -4.59
C ARG A 771 -24.78 53.82 -5.43
N PRO A 772 -25.34 55.00 -5.07
CA PRO A 772 -26.38 55.66 -5.86
C PRO A 772 -25.96 56.04 -7.29
N ASP A 773 -24.66 56.18 -7.57
CA ASP A 773 -24.11 56.50 -8.89
C ASP A 773 -23.94 55.27 -9.80
N GLY A 774 -24.42 54.10 -9.38
CA GLY A 774 -24.42 52.87 -10.18
C GLY A 774 -23.17 51.99 -10.03
N LEU A 775 -22.11 52.49 -9.39
CA LEU A 775 -20.89 51.71 -9.12
C LEU A 775 -21.03 50.83 -7.87
N TRP A 776 -20.29 49.71 -7.84
CA TRP A 776 -20.34 48.76 -6.74
C TRP A 776 -19.01 48.73 -6.00
N VAL A 777 -19.06 48.83 -4.68
CA VAL A 777 -17.91 48.54 -3.81
C VAL A 777 -17.90 47.03 -3.58
N ILE A 778 -16.79 46.39 -3.91
CA ILE A 778 -16.57 44.95 -3.73
C ILE A 778 -15.37 44.68 -2.83
N ARG A 779 -15.35 43.49 -2.22
CA ARG A 779 -14.18 42.94 -1.53
C ARG A 779 -13.86 41.55 -2.07
N ASN A 780 -12.59 41.25 -2.31
CA ASN A 780 -12.18 39.96 -2.86
C ASN A 780 -12.11 38.85 -1.79
N LEU A 781 -12.45 37.62 -2.17
CA LEU A 781 -12.52 36.48 -1.25
C LEU A 781 -11.18 35.73 -1.18
N THR A 782 -10.37 36.03 -0.16
CA THR A 782 -9.02 35.44 0.02
C THR A 782 -9.00 34.16 0.87
N GLU A 783 -10.02 33.96 1.70
CA GLU A 783 -10.12 32.81 2.61
C GLU A 783 -10.17 31.47 1.85
N GLY A 784 -9.33 30.51 2.26
CA GLY A 784 -9.26 29.18 1.64
C GLY A 784 -8.65 29.13 0.23
N ALA A 785 -8.22 30.26 -0.33
CA ALA A 785 -7.62 30.29 -1.67
C ALA A 785 -6.20 29.69 -1.70
N LYS A 786 -5.92 28.94 -2.78
CA LYS A 786 -4.60 28.35 -3.06
C LYS A 786 -3.55 29.40 -3.44
N VAL A 787 -3.95 30.36 -4.28
CA VAL A 787 -3.12 31.51 -4.65
C VAL A 787 -3.36 32.60 -3.61
N LYS A 788 -2.31 33.04 -2.94
CA LYS A 788 -2.38 34.11 -1.93
C LYS A 788 -2.21 35.46 -2.61
N VAL A 789 -3.15 36.36 -2.32
CA VAL A 789 -3.17 37.76 -2.76
C VAL A 789 -3.69 38.61 -1.61
N ASP A 790 -3.42 39.91 -1.65
CA ASP A 790 -3.94 40.83 -0.64
C ASP A 790 -5.46 40.92 -0.70
N GLU A 791 -6.08 41.09 0.47
CA GLU A 791 -7.48 41.49 0.57
C GLU A 791 -7.59 42.98 0.27
N VAL A 792 -8.45 43.33 -0.67
CA VAL A 792 -8.66 44.70 -1.15
C VAL A 792 -10.15 44.98 -1.25
N THR A 793 -10.54 46.21 -0.94
CA THR A 793 -11.90 46.71 -1.14
C THR A 793 -11.83 47.81 -2.19
N GLU A 794 -12.51 47.61 -3.32
CA GLU A 794 -12.38 48.46 -4.50
C GLU A 794 -13.73 48.77 -5.13
N LEU A 795 -13.78 49.89 -5.86
CA LEU A 795 -14.94 50.31 -6.62
C LEU A 795 -14.86 49.73 -8.03
N ILE A 796 -15.93 49.14 -8.56
CA ILE A 796 -15.99 48.58 -9.92
C ILE A 796 -17.31 48.92 -10.63
N GLU A 797 -17.28 48.82 -11.96
CA GLU A 797 -18.49 48.74 -12.79
C GLU A 797 -19.19 47.38 -12.63
N PRO A 798 -20.51 47.31 -12.42
CA PRO A 798 -21.21 46.07 -12.12
C PRO A 798 -21.46 45.18 -13.34
N ASP A 799 -21.25 45.67 -14.56
CA ASP A 799 -21.57 44.97 -15.83
C ASP A 799 -20.83 43.64 -15.96
N LEU A 800 -19.56 43.61 -15.54
CA LEU A 800 -18.71 42.41 -15.56
C LEU A 800 -18.86 41.53 -14.31
N LEU A 801 -19.73 41.92 -13.38
CA LEU A 801 -19.98 41.20 -12.14
C LEU A 801 -21.20 40.28 -12.31
N TYR A 802 -21.03 39.01 -11.94
CA TYR A 802 -22.09 37.98 -12.03
C TYR A 802 -22.24 37.23 -10.71
N PRO A 803 -23.45 36.79 -10.33
CA PRO A 803 -23.61 35.93 -9.17
C PRO A 803 -22.87 34.60 -9.38
N LEU A 804 -22.07 34.20 -8.39
CA LEU A 804 -21.23 33.00 -8.44
C LEU A 804 -21.92 31.83 -7.75
N LEU A 805 -21.91 30.67 -8.40
CA LEU A 805 -22.35 29.41 -7.82
C LEU A 805 -21.19 28.44 -7.66
N ARG A 806 -20.84 28.10 -6.43
CA ARG A 806 -19.74 27.18 -6.09
C ARG A 806 -20.26 25.78 -5.81
N GLY A 807 -19.37 24.78 -5.81
CA GLY A 807 -19.73 23.40 -5.50
C GLY A 807 -20.35 23.21 -4.11
N ARG A 808 -20.04 24.09 -3.15
CA ARG A 808 -20.66 24.08 -1.80
C ARG A 808 -22.08 24.69 -1.76
N ASP A 809 -22.44 25.43 -2.81
CA ASP A 809 -23.69 26.17 -2.95
C ASP A 809 -24.80 25.31 -3.56
N VAL A 810 -24.45 24.17 -4.15
CA VAL A 810 -25.39 23.26 -4.80
C VAL A 810 -25.80 22.16 -3.84
N GLN A 811 -27.09 22.15 -3.51
CA GLN A 811 -27.78 21.10 -2.75
C GLN A 811 -28.85 20.45 -3.63
N ARG A 812 -29.44 19.36 -3.15
CA ARG A 812 -30.43 18.63 -3.93
C ARG A 812 -31.68 19.50 -4.06
N TRP A 813 -32.05 19.83 -5.30
CA TRP A 813 -33.16 20.75 -5.64
C TRP A 813 -32.98 22.20 -5.18
N ARG A 814 -31.76 22.62 -4.80
CA ARG A 814 -31.52 23.97 -4.29
C ARG A 814 -30.13 24.47 -4.68
N ALA A 815 -30.04 25.67 -5.22
CA ALA A 815 -28.79 26.33 -5.58
C ALA A 815 -28.71 27.71 -4.88
N GLU A 816 -27.85 27.84 -3.87
CA GLU A 816 -27.78 29.02 -3.00
C GLU A 816 -26.51 29.83 -3.22
N LEU A 817 -26.67 31.00 -3.83
CA LEU A 817 -25.54 31.87 -4.14
C LEU A 817 -24.87 32.36 -2.86
N SER A 818 -23.55 32.30 -2.82
CA SER A 818 -22.77 32.72 -1.64
C SER A 818 -21.61 33.67 -1.97
N ALA A 819 -21.50 34.11 -3.23
CA ALA A 819 -20.47 35.03 -3.71
C ALA A 819 -20.83 35.61 -5.09
N TRP A 820 -20.00 36.50 -5.59
CA TRP A 820 -20.01 37.03 -6.95
C TRP A 820 -18.67 36.77 -7.65
N ILE A 821 -18.65 36.85 -8.97
CA ILE A 821 -17.48 36.64 -9.81
C ILE A 821 -17.35 37.75 -10.85
N ILE A 822 -16.13 38.23 -11.05
CA ILE A 822 -15.77 39.11 -12.17
C ILE A 822 -15.47 38.24 -13.39
N VAL A 823 -16.16 38.48 -14.51
CA VAL A 823 -15.99 37.74 -15.76
C VAL A 823 -15.64 38.72 -16.87
N PRO A 824 -14.34 38.86 -17.25
CA PRO A 824 -13.90 39.84 -18.22
C PRO A 824 -14.00 39.36 -19.69
N GLN A 825 -14.82 38.35 -19.97
CA GLN A 825 -15.13 37.90 -21.34
C GLN A 825 -16.38 38.57 -21.88
N ASP A 826 -16.42 38.71 -23.20
CA ASP A 826 -17.61 39.14 -23.92
C ASP A 826 -18.69 38.06 -23.91
N PRO A 827 -19.89 38.27 -23.33
CA PRO A 827 -20.95 37.27 -23.33
C PRO A 827 -21.43 36.86 -24.73
N THR A 828 -21.20 37.70 -25.76
CA THR A 828 -21.57 37.42 -27.16
C THR A 828 -20.50 36.60 -27.89
N ASN A 829 -19.25 36.70 -27.45
CA ASN A 829 -18.14 35.83 -27.88
C ASN A 829 -17.28 35.41 -26.69
N PRO A 830 -17.79 34.50 -25.84
CA PRO A 830 -17.20 34.21 -24.53
C PRO A 830 -15.89 33.44 -24.60
N THR A 831 -15.40 33.11 -25.80
CA THR A 831 -14.14 32.38 -26.00
C THR A 831 -12.90 33.25 -25.85
N ARG A 832 -13.06 34.58 -25.73
CA ARG A 832 -11.96 35.54 -25.55
C ARG A 832 -12.32 36.59 -24.50
N ALA A 833 -11.30 37.05 -23.79
CA ALA A 833 -11.42 38.23 -22.93
C ALA A 833 -11.72 39.48 -23.78
N TYR A 834 -12.32 40.50 -23.17
CA TYR A 834 -12.38 41.82 -23.79
C TYR A 834 -10.97 42.31 -24.10
N PRO A 835 -10.72 42.93 -25.28
CA PRO A 835 -9.43 43.55 -25.56
C PRO A 835 -9.08 44.60 -24.52
N GLU A 836 -7.79 44.74 -24.20
CA GLU A 836 -7.33 45.66 -23.14
C GLU A 836 -7.77 47.11 -23.35
N ALA A 837 -7.70 47.62 -24.58
CA ALA A 837 -8.18 48.96 -24.90
C ALA A 837 -9.68 49.13 -24.62
N LYS A 838 -10.48 48.08 -24.85
CA LYS A 838 -11.93 48.10 -24.58
C LYS A 838 -12.22 48.05 -23.09
N LEU A 839 -11.51 47.20 -22.34
CA LEU A 839 -11.67 47.12 -20.89
C LEU A 839 -11.24 48.43 -20.21
N GLN A 840 -10.20 49.09 -20.72
CA GLN A 840 -9.75 50.42 -20.26
C GLN A 840 -10.76 51.53 -20.55
N ALA A 841 -11.40 51.50 -21.72
CA ALA A 841 -12.35 52.54 -22.14
C ALA A 841 -13.72 52.39 -21.46
N ASP A 842 -14.26 51.17 -21.44
CA ASP A 842 -15.64 50.91 -21.03
C ASP A 842 -15.73 50.56 -19.53
N TYR A 843 -14.67 49.97 -18.95
CA TYR A 843 -14.65 49.46 -17.57
C TYR A 843 -13.35 49.84 -16.82
N PRO A 844 -12.97 51.14 -16.76
CA PRO A 844 -11.69 51.59 -16.23
C PRO A 844 -11.43 51.20 -14.77
N LYS A 845 -12.47 51.12 -13.92
CA LYS A 845 -12.32 50.73 -12.52
C LYS A 845 -12.07 49.23 -12.37
N THR A 846 -12.82 48.41 -13.10
CA THR A 846 -12.59 46.96 -13.15
C THR A 846 -11.21 46.62 -13.73
N TYR A 847 -10.77 47.34 -14.77
CA TYR A 847 -9.41 47.19 -15.30
C TYR A 847 -8.35 47.54 -14.25
N SER A 848 -8.51 48.67 -13.54
CA SER A 848 -7.58 49.08 -12.48
C SER A 848 -7.48 48.04 -11.36
N TYR A 849 -8.62 47.46 -10.95
CA TYR A 849 -8.66 46.34 -9.99
C TYR A 849 -7.86 45.13 -10.48
N LEU A 850 -8.11 44.66 -11.71
CA LEU A 850 -7.40 43.50 -12.28
C LEU A 850 -5.91 43.79 -12.47
N LYS A 851 -5.55 45.02 -12.88
CA LYS A 851 -4.17 45.46 -13.11
C LYS A 851 -3.32 45.37 -11.85
N ARG A 852 -3.89 45.63 -10.66
CA ARG A 852 -3.19 45.44 -9.38
C ARG A 852 -2.67 44.01 -9.20
N PHE A 853 -3.39 43.02 -9.74
CA PHE A 853 -3.02 41.60 -9.64
C PHE A 853 -2.32 41.04 -10.88
N GLU A 854 -1.88 41.89 -11.81
CA GLU A 854 -1.33 41.46 -13.10
C GLU A 854 -0.17 40.45 -12.95
N GLU A 855 0.77 40.71 -12.04
CA GLU A 855 1.91 39.81 -11.81
C GLU A 855 1.43 38.40 -11.43
N VAL A 856 0.46 38.31 -10.51
CA VAL A 856 -0.14 37.04 -10.08
C VAL A 856 -0.87 36.36 -11.24
N LEU A 857 -1.65 37.13 -12.00
CA LEU A 857 -2.46 36.61 -13.11
C LEU A 857 -1.61 36.14 -14.30
N ARG A 858 -0.46 36.77 -14.56
CA ARG A 858 0.51 36.29 -15.56
C ARG A 858 1.29 35.08 -15.07
N ASN A 859 1.50 34.95 -13.76
CA ASN A 859 2.28 33.87 -13.19
C ASN A 859 1.50 32.57 -12.91
N ARG A 860 0.16 32.59 -12.92
CA ARG A 860 -0.68 31.40 -12.70
C ARG A 860 -0.47 30.33 -13.80
N SER A 861 -0.52 29.07 -13.41
CA SER A 861 -0.26 27.91 -14.28
C SER A 861 -1.15 27.88 -15.52
N GLY A 862 -2.46 28.12 -15.36
CA GLY A 862 -3.41 28.15 -16.47
C GLY A 862 -3.07 29.20 -17.53
N PHE A 863 -2.56 30.36 -17.10
CA PHE A 863 -2.13 31.40 -18.04
C PHE A 863 -0.88 31.00 -18.80
N LYS A 864 0.19 30.60 -18.09
CA LYS A 864 1.47 30.20 -18.69
C LYS A 864 1.35 29.03 -19.66
N GLN A 865 0.52 28.04 -19.34
CA GLN A 865 0.44 26.80 -20.11
C GLN A 865 -0.53 26.88 -21.28
N ILE A 866 -1.63 27.64 -21.13
CA ILE A 866 -2.79 27.60 -22.03
C ILE A 866 -3.15 28.99 -22.57
N LEU A 867 -3.54 29.96 -21.71
CA LEU A 867 -4.11 31.23 -22.18
C LEU A 867 -3.12 32.10 -22.94
N SER A 868 -1.85 32.17 -22.51
CA SER A 868 -0.80 32.99 -23.16
C SER A 868 -0.53 32.59 -24.62
N LYS A 869 -0.96 31.40 -25.04
CA LYS A 869 -0.86 30.91 -26.42
C LYS A 869 -2.07 31.29 -27.27
N ARG A 870 -3.16 31.75 -26.65
CA ARG A 870 -4.45 32.05 -27.28
C ARG A 870 -4.76 33.54 -27.33
N GLU A 871 -4.40 34.27 -26.28
CA GLU A 871 -4.69 35.69 -26.12
C GLU A 871 -3.61 36.39 -25.27
N THR A 872 -3.50 37.72 -25.39
CA THR A 872 -2.48 38.54 -24.70
C THR A 872 -2.96 39.09 -23.35
N GLU A 873 -4.28 39.08 -23.16
CA GLU A 873 -5.02 39.65 -22.05
C GLU A 873 -4.77 38.84 -20.76
N PHE A 874 -4.00 39.41 -19.83
CA PHE A 874 -3.56 38.71 -18.61
C PHE A 874 -4.72 38.27 -17.70
N TYR A 875 -5.90 38.89 -17.84
CA TYR A 875 -7.08 38.68 -17.01
C TYR A 875 -8.09 37.67 -17.58
N GLY A 876 -7.82 37.00 -18.71
CA GLY A 876 -8.71 35.96 -19.24
C GLY A 876 -8.97 34.80 -18.27
N VAL A 877 -10.10 34.12 -18.41
CA VAL A 877 -10.44 32.88 -17.65
C VAL A 877 -10.84 31.74 -18.60
N MET A 878 -10.83 30.50 -18.09
CA MET A 878 -11.05 29.28 -18.86
C MET A 878 -12.43 28.66 -18.60
N ASP A 879 -12.76 27.61 -19.36
CA ASP A 879 -13.99 26.82 -19.21
C ASP A 879 -15.26 27.70 -19.25
N ILE A 880 -15.29 28.59 -20.24
CA ILE A 880 -16.34 29.56 -20.46
C ILE A 880 -16.83 29.48 -21.91
N GLY A 881 -18.15 29.63 -22.10
CA GLY A 881 -18.78 29.57 -23.42
C GLY A 881 -20.22 30.09 -23.39
N ASN A 882 -20.94 29.95 -24.50
CA ASN A 882 -22.35 30.38 -24.56
C ASN A 882 -23.22 29.67 -23.51
N TYR A 883 -22.85 28.44 -23.13
CA TYR A 883 -23.49 27.68 -22.05
C TYR A 883 -23.39 28.38 -20.68
N THR A 884 -22.31 29.13 -20.43
CA THR A 884 -22.11 29.90 -19.19
C THR A 884 -23.13 31.02 -19.04
N PHE A 885 -23.53 31.63 -20.16
CA PHE A 885 -24.43 32.77 -20.19
C PHE A 885 -25.89 32.40 -20.51
N ALA A 886 -26.24 31.12 -20.50
CA ALA A 886 -27.62 30.69 -20.71
C ALA A 886 -28.53 31.09 -19.53
N PRO A 887 -29.80 31.47 -19.79
CA PRO A 887 -30.73 31.94 -18.76
C PRO A 887 -31.18 30.83 -17.80
N TRP A 888 -31.19 29.58 -18.25
CA TRP A 888 -31.52 28.41 -17.43
C TRP A 888 -30.39 27.40 -17.47
N LYS A 889 -30.09 26.80 -16.33
CA LYS A 889 -29.02 25.81 -16.19
C LYS A 889 -29.46 24.71 -15.25
N VAL A 890 -29.13 23.47 -15.61
CA VAL A 890 -29.06 22.38 -14.64
C VAL A 890 -27.63 22.31 -14.16
N VAL A 891 -27.43 22.37 -12.86
CA VAL A 891 -26.11 22.39 -12.21
C VAL A 891 -25.99 21.21 -11.25
N TRP A 892 -24.81 20.61 -11.17
CA TRP A 892 -24.51 19.59 -10.17
C TRP A 892 -23.09 19.68 -9.65
N ARG A 893 -22.88 19.19 -8.42
CA ARG A 893 -21.55 19.21 -7.78
C ARG A 893 -20.57 18.36 -8.60
N GLY A 894 -19.48 18.98 -9.03
CA GLY A 894 -18.32 18.33 -9.65
C GLY A 894 -17.24 17.97 -8.63
N GLN A 895 -16.07 17.55 -9.13
CA GLN A 895 -14.77 17.21 -8.49
C GLN A 895 -14.70 16.55 -7.09
N VAL A 896 -15.59 16.75 -6.11
CA VAL A 896 -15.62 16.04 -4.83
C VAL A 896 -17.07 15.91 -4.32
N ALA A 897 -17.84 14.99 -4.89
CA ALA A 897 -19.20 14.70 -4.45
C ALA A 897 -19.45 13.17 -4.39
N PRO A 898 -19.78 12.60 -3.22
CA PRO A 898 -20.05 11.15 -3.09
C PRO A 898 -21.36 10.74 -3.77
N HIS A 899 -22.23 11.71 -4.06
CA HIS A 899 -23.52 11.52 -4.70
C HIS A 899 -23.74 12.59 -5.76
N LEU A 900 -24.48 12.23 -6.81
CA LEU A 900 -25.00 13.20 -7.75
C LEU A 900 -26.05 14.06 -7.03
N VAL A 901 -25.78 15.36 -6.99
CA VAL A 901 -26.63 16.38 -6.38
C VAL A 901 -26.84 17.45 -7.43
N ALA A 902 -28.07 17.52 -7.98
CA ALA A 902 -28.41 18.46 -9.02
C ALA A 902 -29.50 19.46 -8.58
N ALA A 903 -29.47 20.64 -9.19
CA ALA A 903 -30.48 21.68 -9.05
C ALA A 903 -30.65 22.43 -10.38
N VAL A 904 -31.78 23.10 -10.55
CA VAL A 904 -31.99 24.11 -11.58
C VAL A 904 -31.64 25.48 -11.02
N THR A 905 -30.99 26.30 -11.82
CA THR A 905 -30.68 27.69 -11.50
C THR A 905 -30.95 28.59 -12.71
N SER A 906 -31.25 29.86 -12.45
CA SER A 906 -31.61 30.83 -13.48
C SER A 906 -30.91 32.17 -13.26
N THR A 907 -31.60 33.29 -13.43
CA THR A 907 -31.06 34.64 -13.25
C THR A 907 -31.36 35.17 -11.85
N LEU A 908 -30.45 35.96 -11.28
CA LEU A 908 -30.66 36.79 -10.10
C LEU A 908 -30.53 38.26 -10.50
N ASP A 909 -31.51 39.09 -10.17
CA ASP A 909 -31.53 40.52 -10.49
C ASP A 909 -31.23 40.82 -11.98
N GLY A 910 -31.76 39.99 -12.88
CA GLY A 910 -31.52 40.11 -14.33
C GLY A 910 -30.15 39.65 -14.82
N LYS A 911 -29.24 39.22 -13.92
CA LYS A 911 -27.93 38.66 -14.26
C LYS A 911 -27.95 37.13 -14.24
N VAL A 912 -27.30 36.51 -15.20
CA VAL A 912 -27.13 35.05 -15.25
C VAL A 912 -26.20 34.57 -14.14
N ILE A 913 -26.55 33.45 -13.51
CA ILE A 913 -25.69 32.80 -12.51
C ILE A 913 -24.55 32.07 -13.22
N VAL A 914 -23.31 32.28 -12.74
CA VAL A 914 -22.07 31.71 -13.29
C VAL A 914 -21.53 30.64 -12.34
N PRO A 915 -21.53 29.36 -12.75
CA PRO A 915 -20.92 28.29 -11.96
C PRO A 915 -19.40 28.32 -12.02
N ASP A 916 -18.72 27.96 -10.91
CA ASP A 916 -17.27 27.78 -10.87
C ASP A 916 -16.83 26.38 -11.31
N GLN A 917 -15.52 26.17 -11.49
CA GLN A 917 -14.91 24.89 -11.89
C GLN A 917 -15.27 23.66 -11.00
N THR A 918 -15.86 23.87 -9.82
CA THR A 918 -16.34 22.79 -8.95
C THR A 918 -17.80 22.40 -9.20
N VAL A 919 -18.47 23.03 -10.16
CA VAL A 919 -19.85 22.76 -10.59
C VAL A 919 -19.86 22.44 -12.09
N TYR A 920 -20.56 21.39 -12.47
CA TYR A 920 -20.83 21.07 -13.88
C TYR A 920 -22.23 21.54 -14.25
N LEU A 921 -22.44 21.84 -15.52
CA LEU A 921 -23.70 22.37 -16.01
C LEU A 921 -24.14 21.85 -17.38
N ALA A 922 -25.44 21.86 -17.60
CA ALA A 922 -26.07 21.81 -18.91
C ALA A 922 -26.95 23.06 -19.09
N SER A 923 -26.88 23.70 -20.25
CA SER A 923 -27.50 25.01 -20.52
C SER A 923 -28.81 24.92 -21.29
N PHE A 924 -29.76 25.79 -20.97
CA PHE A 924 -31.12 25.80 -21.50
C PHE A 924 -31.63 27.21 -21.77
N LYS A 925 -32.57 27.33 -22.71
CA LYS A 925 -33.30 28.58 -23.00
C LYS A 925 -34.61 28.70 -22.21
N GLU A 926 -35.20 27.58 -21.86
CA GLU A 926 -36.53 27.48 -21.22
C GLU A 926 -36.44 26.64 -19.94
N PRO A 927 -37.32 26.87 -18.94
CA PRO A 927 -37.30 26.16 -17.67
C PRO A 927 -37.67 24.68 -17.81
N ALA A 928 -38.71 24.34 -18.57
CA ALA A 928 -39.26 22.98 -18.58
C ALA A 928 -38.24 21.90 -19.01
N PRO A 929 -37.42 22.08 -20.07
CA PRO A 929 -36.36 21.13 -20.39
C PRO A 929 -35.26 21.03 -19.33
N ALA A 930 -34.98 22.12 -18.60
CA ALA A 930 -34.00 22.12 -17.52
C ALA A 930 -34.52 21.32 -16.32
N HIS A 931 -35.77 21.55 -15.92
CA HIS A 931 -36.44 20.81 -14.85
C HIS A 931 -36.57 19.32 -15.16
N PHE A 932 -36.87 18.96 -16.41
CA PHE A 932 -36.85 17.55 -16.85
C PHE A 932 -35.48 16.89 -16.65
N LEU A 933 -34.40 17.50 -17.13
CA LEU A 933 -33.06 16.94 -16.95
C LEU A 933 -32.70 16.87 -15.45
N CYS A 934 -33.04 17.89 -14.67
CA CYS A 934 -32.79 17.90 -13.23
C CYS A 934 -33.52 16.75 -12.50
N ALA A 935 -34.79 16.49 -12.83
CA ALA A 935 -35.53 15.33 -12.32
C ALA A 935 -34.84 14.02 -12.66
N CYS A 936 -34.40 13.86 -13.92
CA CYS A 936 -33.66 12.67 -14.34
C CYS A 936 -32.39 12.49 -13.50
N LEU A 937 -31.54 13.52 -13.37
CA LEU A 937 -30.27 13.44 -12.65
C LEU A 937 -30.43 13.12 -11.16
N ASN A 938 -31.50 13.60 -10.52
CA ASN A 938 -31.76 13.34 -9.11
C ASN A 938 -32.56 12.05 -8.85
N SER A 939 -33.06 11.37 -9.89
CA SER A 939 -33.75 10.08 -9.76
C SER A 939 -32.80 8.97 -9.26
N SER A 940 -33.32 8.01 -8.51
CA SER A 940 -32.55 6.86 -8.02
C SER A 940 -31.93 6.00 -9.12
N PRO A 941 -32.54 5.80 -10.31
CA PRO A 941 -31.89 5.17 -11.46
C PRO A 941 -30.55 5.81 -11.84
N ILE A 942 -30.53 7.13 -12.08
CA ILE A 942 -29.29 7.83 -12.48
C ILE A 942 -28.31 7.93 -11.30
N ARG A 943 -28.80 8.22 -10.09
CA ARG A 943 -27.95 8.30 -8.89
C ARG A 943 -27.26 6.97 -8.59
N LEU A 944 -27.92 5.83 -8.81
CA LEU A 944 -27.27 4.53 -8.69
C LEU A 944 -26.21 4.36 -9.76
N THR A 945 -26.53 4.59 -11.04
CA THR A 945 -25.54 4.48 -12.12
C THR A 945 -24.31 5.31 -11.81
N TYR A 946 -24.50 6.54 -11.35
CA TYR A 946 -23.45 7.41 -10.86
C TYR A 946 -22.65 6.79 -9.70
N ALA A 947 -23.31 6.26 -8.68
CA ALA A 947 -22.66 5.63 -7.53
C ALA A 947 -21.88 4.37 -7.91
N MET A 948 -22.35 3.60 -8.90
CA MET A 948 -21.68 2.39 -9.41
C MET A 948 -20.32 2.69 -10.04
N HIS A 949 -20.14 3.90 -10.60
CA HIS A 949 -18.86 4.38 -11.14
C HIS A 949 -17.84 4.74 -10.05
N GLY A 950 -18.27 4.97 -8.80
CA GLY A 950 -17.43 5.01 -7.61
C GLY A 950 -16.06 5.67 -7.74
N TYR A 951 -15.99 6.93 -8.18
CA TYR A 951 -14.75 7.71 -8.19
C TYR A 951 -14.98 9.11 -7.59
N LYS A 952 -14.12 9.52 -6.63
CA LYS A 952 -14.22 10.78 -5.87
C LYS A 952 -14.26 12.02 -6.78
N HIS A 953 -13.75 11.94 -8.01
CA HIS A 953 -13.78 13.01 -9.00
C HIS A 953 -14.67 12.60 -10.17
N VAL A 954 -15.95 12.87 -10.07
CA VAL A 954 -16.84 12.65 -11.21
C VAL A 954 -16.39 13.54 -12.35
N THR A 955 -16.26 12.94 -13.53
CA THR A 955 -15.96 13.67 -14.75
C THR A 955 -17.26 14.21 -15.32
N MET A 956 -17.17 15.36 -15.98
CA MET A 956 -18.26 15.97 -16.75
C MET A 956 -18.94 14.97 -17.72
N ASP A 957 -18.19 13.96 -18.18
CA ASP A 957 -18.65 12.95 -19.12
C ASP A 957 -19.59 11.89 -18.54
N VAL A 958 -19.85 11.84 -17.22
CA VAL A 958 -20.69 10.79 -16.62
C VAL A 958 -22.08 10.70 -17.26
N ILE A 959 -22.68 11.85 -17.59
CA ILE A 959 -24.01 11.86 -18.21
C ILE A 959 -23.98 11.42 -19.67
N LYS A 960 -22.83 11.49 -20.36
CA LYS A 960 -22.72 11.07 -21.77
C LYS A 960 -23.00 9.58 -21.96
N HIS A 961 -22.82 8.79 -20.90
CA HIS A 961 -23.01 7.34 -20.87
C HIS A 961 -24.36 6.91 -20.32
N ILE A 962 -25.29 7.84 -20.10
CA ILE A 962 -26.64 7.57 -19.61
C ILE A 962 -27.64 7.94 -20.71
N ARG A 963 -28.58 7.06 -21.03
CA ARG A 963 -29.59 7.29 -22.06
C ARG A 963 -30.66 8.27 -21.58
N ILE A 964 -30.38 9.56 -21.67
CA ILE A 964 -31.35 10.62 -21.38
C ILE A 964 -31.83 11.21 -22.70
N PRO A 965 -33.10 10.99 -23.10
CA PRO A 965 -33.64 11.54 -24.34
C PRO A 965 -33.83 13.04 -24.22
N ARG A 966 -33.75 13.75 -25.35
CA ARG A 966 -34.11 15.17 -25.40
C ARG A 966 -35.57 15.37 -24.96
N TYR A 967 -35.81 16.37 -24.12
CA TYR A 967 -37.15 16.75 -23.68
C TYR A 967 -38.11 16.94 -24.86
N ASP A 968 -39.29 16.35 -24.73
CA ASP A 968 -40.40 16.42 -25.68
C ASP A 968 -41.66 16.82 -24.91
N SER A 969 -42.24 17.97 -25.24
CA SER A 969 -43.43 18.49 -24.56
C SER A 969 -44.69 17.69 -24.87
N SER A 970 -44.70 16.85 -25.91
CA SER A 970 -45.82 15.95 -26.22
C SER A 970 -45.83 14.70 -25.34
N ASP A 971 -44.66 14.30 -24.82
CA ASP A 971 -44.53 13.12 -23.96
C ASP A 971 -45.05 13.44 -22.53
N PRO A 972 -46.05 12.69 -22.03
CA PRO A 972 -46.63 12.94 -20.72
C PRO A 972 -45.65 12.65 -19.57
N VAL A 973 -44.71 11.71 -19.72
CA VAL A 973 -43.69 11.39 -18.72
C VAL A 973 -42.70 12.54 -18.61
N HIS A 974 -42.27 13.09 -19.75
CA HIS A 974 -41.35 14.24 -19.78
C HIS A 974 -41.94 15.46 -19.09
N ARG A 975 -43.20 15.81 -19.42
CA ARG A 975 -43.92 16.91 -18.76
C ARG A 975 -44.05 16.68 -17.27
N ARG A 976 -44.47 15.48 -16.87
CA ARG A 976 -44.67 15.16 -15.45
C ARG A 976 -43.36 15.25 -14.64
N LEU A 977 -42.24 14.78 -15.18
CA LEU A 977 -40.93 14.90 -14.54
C LEU A 977 -40.48 16.36 -14.40
N SER A 978 -40.79 17.19 -15.40
CA SER A 978 -40.52 18.63 -15.34
C SER A 978 -41.30 19.29 -14.20
N GLU A 979 -42.63 19.08 -14.14
CA GLU A 979 -43.50 19.59 -13.08
C GLU A 979 -43.05 19.14 -11.68
N LEU A 980 -42.76 17.85 -11.51
CA LEU A 980 -42.30 17.30 -10.24
C LEU A 980 -40.97 17.92 -9.80
N SER A 981 -40.08 18.24 -10.74
CA SER A 981 -38.85 18.97 -10.42
C SER A 981 -39.15 20.36 -9.90
N GLU A 982 -40.04 21.11 -10.56
CA GLU A 982 -40.43 22.46 -10.11
C GLU A 982 -41.02 22.42 -8.69
N GLU A 983 -41.97 21.50 -8.45
CA GLU A 983 -42.55 21.28 -7.12
C GLU A 983 -41.48 20.93 -6.07
N ALA A 984 -40.47 20.13 -6.44
CA ALA A 984 -39.39 19.74 -5.54
C ALA A 984 -38.46 20.92 -5.20
N HIS A 985 -38.21 21.83 -6.14
CA HIS A 985 -37.44 23.04 -5.88
C HIS A 985 -38.19 23.99 -4.92
N GLU A 986 -39.50 24.17 -5.10
CA GLU A 986 -40.31 24.99 -4.18
C GLU A 986 -40.41 24.38 -2.78
N ALA A 987 -40.59 23.06 -2.68
CA ALA A 987 -40.56 22.34 -1.41
C ALA A 987 -39.18 22.44 -0.72
N ALA A 988 -38.08 22.33 -1.48
CA ALA A 988 -36.73 22.47 -0.95
C ALA A 988 -36.43 23.91 -0.48
N LYS A 989 -36.93 24.93 -1.20
CA LYS A 989 -36.80 26.34 -0.85
C LYS A 989 -37.51 26.69 0.46
N THR A 990 -38.66 26.07 0.72
CA THR A 990 -39.42 26.22 1.98
C THR A 990 -38.92 25.32 3.12
N GLY A 991 -37.92 24.47 2.87
CA GLY A 991 -37.37 23.54 3.87
C GLY A 991 -38.30 22.36 4.19
N ASN A 992 -39.30 22.07 3.36
CA ASN A 992 -40.24 20.97 3.56
C ASN A 992 -39.63 19.62 3.15
N VAL A 993 -38.81 19.04 4.03
CA VAL A 993 -38.08 17.79 3.78
C VAL A 993 -38.99 16.61 3.46
N GLN A 994 -40.17 16.52 4.12
CA GLN A 994 -41.11 15.44 3.88
C GLN A 994 -41.70 15.50 2.47
N LYS A 995 -42.15 16.68 2.04
CA LYS A 995 -42.70 16.87 0.69
C LYS A 995 -41.66 16.59 -0.39
N VAL A 996 -40.40 16.99 -0.17
CA VAL A 996 -39.29 16.65 -1.09
C VAL A 996 -39.12 15.13 -1.21
N ALA A 997 -39.18 14.39 -0.10
CA ALA A 997 -39.05 12.93 -0.14
C ALA A 997 -40.22 12.24 -0.86
N GLU A 998 -41.45 12.74 -0.70
CA GLU A 998 -42.62 12.26 -1.45
C GLU A 998 -42.47 12.51 -2.96
N LEU A 999 -42.08 13.73 -3.34
CA LEU A 999 -41.84 14.10 -4.73
C LEU A 999 -40.71 13.28 -5.36
N GLU A 1000 -39.64 13.00 -4.62
CA GLU A 1000 -38.56 12.11 -5.06
C GLU A 1000 -39.05 10.70 -5.36
N ALA A 1001 -39.95 10.17 -4.54
CA ALA A 1001 -40.52 8.84 -4.78
C ALA A 1001 -41.38 8.82 -6.05
N ASP A 1002 -42.08 9.91 -6.38
CA ASP A 1002 -42.85 10.02 -7.61
C ASP A 1002 -41.95 10.28 -8.84
N ILE A 1003 -40.90 11.08 -8.70
CA ILE A 1003 -39.87 11.27 -9.73
C ILE A 1003 -39.23 9.92 -10.06
N ASP A 1004 -38.90 9.10 -9.06
CA ASP A 1004 -38.33 7.77 -9.27
C ASP A 1004 -39.25 6.87 -10.12
N LYS A 1005 -40.56 6.87 -9.84
CA LYS A 1005 -41.55 6.09 -10.58
C LYS A 1005 -41.72 6.59 -12.01
N GLU A 1006 -41.79 7.90 -12.21
CA GLU A 1006 -41.93 8.47 -13.56
C GLU A 1006 -40.66 8.28 -14.38
N ALA A 1007 -39.48 8.52 -13.78
CA ALA A 1007 -38.20 8.34 -14.44
C ALA A 1007 -37.98 6.87 -14.84
N ALA A 1008 -38.42 5.90 -14.02
CA ALA A 1008 -38.37 4.48 -14.36
C ALA A 1008 -39.05 4.13 -15.70
N LYS A 1009 -40.10 4.86 -16.08
CA LYS A 1009 -40.80 4.66 -17.37
C LYS A 1009 -39.93 5.00 -18.57
N LEU A 1010 -39.01 5.98 -18.45
CA LEU A 1010 -38.08 6.37 -19.53
C LEU A 1010 -37.17 5.20 -19.99
N TRP A 1011 -36.88 4.28 -19.07
CA TRP A 1011 -35.98 3.16 -19.32
C TRP A 1011 -36.68 1.80 -19.33
N GLY A 1012 -38.02 1.77 -19.21
CA GLY A 1012 -38.77 0.52 -19.14
C GLY A 1012 -38.36 -0.34 -17.93
N LEU A 1013 -38.14 0.30 -16.78
CA LEU A 1013 -37.85 -0.38 -15.53
C LEU A 1013 -39.15 -0.85 -14.88
N THR A 1014 -39.15 -2.11 -14.46
CA THR A 1014 -40.22 -2.68 -13.64
C THR A 1014 -40.18 -2.14 -12.21
N PRO A 1015 -41.29 -2.18 -11.45
CA PRO A 1015 -41.30 -1.81 -10.03
C PRO A 1015 -40.25 -2.58 -9.20
N GLU A 1016 -40.03 -3.86 -9.51
CA GLU A 1016 -39.04 -4.71 -8.86
C GLU A 1016 -37.61 -4.24 -9.17
N GLU A 1017 -37.32 -3.89 -10.43
CA GLU A 1017 -36.01 -3.34 -10.82
C GLU A 1017 -35.74 -1.99 -10.15
N LEU A 1018 -36.74 -1.10 -10.10
CA LEU A 1018 -36.62 0.18 -9.40
C LEU A 1018 -36.35 -0.01 -7.91
N LYS A 1019 -37.03 -0.97 -7.26
CA LYS A 1019 -36.79 -1.30 -5.85
C LYS A 1019 -35.37 -1.82 -5.61
N GLU A 1020 -34.87 -2.71 -6.47
CA GLU A 1020 -33.49 -3.23 -6.40
C GLU A 1020 -32.45 -2.12 -6.62
N ILE A 1021 -32.75 -1.15 -7.49
CA ILE A 1021 -31.93 0.06 -7.70
C ILE A 1021 -31.86 0.87 -6.39
N GLN A 1022 -33.02 1.17 -5.78
CA GLN A 1022 -33.11 1.95 -4.55
C GLN A 1022 -32.42 1.25 -3.37
N GLU A 1023 -32.54 -0.07 -3.24
CA GLU A 1023 -31.82 -0.87 -2.25
C GLU A 1023 -30.30 -0.81 -2.47
N SER A 1024 -29.83 -1.01 -3.71
CA SER A 1024 -28.41 -0.93 -4.04
C SER A 1024 -27.83 0.46 -3.79
N LEU A 1025 -28.59 1.52 -4.10
CA LEU A 1025 -28.19 2.90 -3.88
C LEU A 1025 -28.04 3.20 -2.39
N ARG A 1026 -28.96 2.71 -1.54
CA ARG A 1026 -28.84 2.85 -0.07
C ARG A 1026 -27.59 2.14 0.48
N GLU A 1027 -27.25 0.98 -0.05
CA GLU A 1027 -26.06 0.23 0.39
C GLU A 1027 -24.73 0.83 -0.08
N LEU A 1028 -24.71 1.39 -1.29
CA LEU A 1028 -23.56 2.15 -1.79
C LEU A 1028 -23.43 3.51 -1.11
N GLY A 1029 -24.55 4.15 -0.79
CA GLY A 1029 -24.63 5.52 -0.30
C GLY A 1029 -24.41 5.72 1.20
N ASN A 1030 -24.53 4.66 2.02
CA ASN A 1030 -24.26 4.74 3.46
C ASN A 1030 -22.76 4.83 3.78
N THR A 1031 -22.18 6.01 3.61
CA THR A 1031 -21.33 6.61 4.63
C THR A 1031 -22.24 7.56 5.39
N GLN A 1032 -22.61 7.18 6.62
CA GLN A 1032 -23.34 8.06 7.54
C GLN A 1032 -22.66 9.41 7.66
#